data_AF-A0A949ZGS4-F1
#
_entry.id   AF-A0A949ZGS4-F1
#
_cell.length_a   1.000
_cell.length_b   1.000
_cell.length_c   1.000
_cell.angle_alpha   90.00
_cell.angle_beta   90.00
_cell.angle_gamma   90.00
#
_symmetry.space_group_name_H-M   'P 1'
#
loop_
_entity.id
_entity.type
_entity.pdbx_description
1 polymer ?
#
loop_
_entity_poly.entity_id
_entity_poly.type
_entity_poly.pdbx_seq_one_letter_code
_entity_poly.pdbx_strand_id
1 'polypeptide(L)'
;AWWLLGRGAAWLATKALLAGCVVALLASAYWLVPAYFWSSGAAAGQLASLNSWTWTESRATLANGFWLNSSWGWTYPEYYPYAASYMEQPLQFLKFAFPAIAFAALLLPSSTTVAGVLRTWYLRVAAVAAAVALLLIVFGTGTQLPGSVIFDPLYNLPYGWLLREPGRFLDVAALAYAVLIAVGIEHVARSTTRRIAAHRVRFRLRAHIRLPPALACCAAMVALAAFVPASPLLTGAVIADSRPLLPSAHVTIPGYWYEMGSFVEANVSASDSVVVLPADTYYQVAYTWGYYGSDSFISGLMTRRTIAAIPGGYVPTAQQLLSAVQQLTSDIEQHDWVGVDRIGAALHSPWLLIRGDVQQSLSNRTTSLPESLAATLRSDPYATVAHTSGPLTLVRLDVNAAAGTPATYATVASDQPDLQVLRYLPAGTALVSTRAAPGITNVIEVPSVNEWLQQGGTLTSTVAEPPGSQYSLVALNSDLTALGVRALPAPGRLDLSVPVTQDVPNGDFAAGPWRAAVSDCNATVGGEAAGLSAVVRNHGGPGGAPAFVLSAQQDVACESQVLRWNDRPFVLSFDVKHDSGAAPSICVWEVELSTCAVAGAVPDQPSWAHYSALITPDAGVSTLALFLYTEGSGVATPSANEFARVRALELPSDAPLLDVIATPDSVARDPSPLMASDQAFDDRWTAPGEHVLVDGLFNGWIGLSAESANSIVYRPSSLIRVSYIVSAASVALVSAAVVAPWLWRVVRRKRLARRL
;
A
#
# COMPACT_ATOMS: atom_id res chain seq x y z
N ALA A 1 -34.25 -16.45 11.90
CA ALA A 1 -35.73 -16.35 11.82
C ALA A 1 -36.42 -17.71 11.76
N TRP A 2 -36.08 -18.61 10.82
CA TRP A 2 -36.71 -19.93 10.69
C TRP A 2 -36.66 -20.78 11.96
N TRP A 3 -35.46 -20.95 12.53
CA TRP A 3 -35.27 -21.73 13.76
C TRP A 3 -35.91 -21.08 15.00
N LEU A 4 -36.02 -19.74 15.01
CA LEU A 4 -36.52 -18.97 16.15
C LEU A 4 -38.06 -18.87 16.17
N LEU A 5 -38.68 -18.59 15.02
CA LEU A 5 -40.08 -18.16 14.88
C LEU A 5 -40.85 -18.93 13.79
N GLY A 6 -40.25 -19.95 13.18
CA GLY A 6 -40.88 -20.79 12.14
C GLY A 6 -40.76 -20.24 10.72
N ARG A 7 -41.28 -21.01 9.75
CA ARG A 7 -41.12 -20.76 8.30
C ARG A 7 -41.78 -19.45 7.85
N GLY A 8 -42.94 -19.09 8.39
CA GLY A 8 -43.64 -17.85 8.04
C GLY A 8 -42.84 -16.60 8.43
N ALA A 9 -42.28 -16.58 9.64
CA ALA A 9 -41.39 -15.51 10.08
C ALA A 9 -40.06 -15.50 9.31
N ALA A 10 -39.54 -16.67 8.91
CA ALA A 10 -38.38 -16.74 8.02
C ALA A 10 -38.65 -16.04 6.69
N TRP A 11 -39.79 -16.34 6.07
CA TRP A 11 -40.18 -15.74 4.80
C TRP A 11 -40.36 -14.22 4.89
N LEU A 12 -41.02 -13.75 5.96
CA LEU A 12 -41.15 -12.31 6.21
C LEU A 12 -39.79 -11.65 6.45
N ALA A 13 -38.90 -12.28 7.21
CA ALA A 13 -37.56 -11.78 7.45
C ALA A 13 -36.73 -11.75 6.16
N THR A 14 -36.80 -12.78 5.31
CA THR A 14 -36.13 -12.79 4.01
C THR A 14 -36.66 -11.70 3.09
N LYS A 15 -37.99 -11.50 3.02
CA LYS A 15 -38.58 -10.39 2.28
C LYS A 15 -38.11 -9.03 2.78
N ALA A 16 -38.12 -8.83 4.09
CA ALA A 16 -37.66 -7.60 4.72
C ALA A 16 -36.17 -7.37 4.48
N LEU A 17 -35.35 -8.42 4.54
CA LEU A 17 -33.92 -8.37 4.24
C LEU A 17 -33.69 -8.00 2.79
N LEU A 18 -34.32 -8.68 1.83
CA LEU A 18 -34.16 -8.37 0.40
C LEU A 18 -34.60 -6.94 0.08
N ALA A 19 -35.76 -6.51 0.58
CA ALA A 19 -36.22 -5.12 0.41
C ALA A 19 -35.27 -4.13 1.07
N GLY A 20 -34.82 -4.41 2.29
CA GLY A 20 -33.86 -3.60 3.03
C GLY A 20 -32.51 -3.51 2.34
N CYS A 21 -32.00 -4.60 1.78
CA CYS A 21 -30.76 -4.64 1.00
C CYS A 21 -30.88 -3.80 -0.27
N VAL A 22 -31.97 -3.92 -1.03
CA VAL A 22 -32.19 -3.08 -2.22
C VAL A 22 -32.23 -1.61 -1.84
N VAL A 23 -33.00 -1.26 -0.81
CA VAL A 23 -33.08 0.14 -0.32
C VAL A 23 -31.72 0.64 0.16
N ALA A 24 -30.97 -0.18 0.91
CA ALA A 24 -29.66 0.19 1.42
C ALA A 24 -28.64 0.39 0.28
N LEU A 25 -28.64 -0.49 -0.73
CA LEU A 25 -27.80 -0.36 -1.92
C LEU A 25 -28.14 0.91 -2.70
N LEU A 26 -29.42 1.18 -2.95
CA LEU A 26 -29.84 2.37 -3.69
C LEU A 26 -29.55 3.65 -2.90
N ALA A 27 -29.80 3.67 -1.59
CA ALA A 27 -29.48 4.80 -0.71
C ALA A 27 -27.96 5.01 -0.52
N SER A 28 -27.17 3.96 -0.73
CA SER A 28 -25.70 3.98 -0.66
C SER A 28 -25.04 4.17 -2.02
N ALA A 29 -25.81 4.26 -3.11
CA ALA A 29 -25.25 4.35 -4.46
C ALA A 29 -24.33 5.56 -4.63
N TYR A 30 -24.59 6.65 -3.89
CA TYR A 30 -23.80 7.88 -3.93
C TYR A 30 -22.35 7.67 -3.52
N TRP A 31 -22.03 6.69 -2.69
CA TRP A 31 -20.63 6.40 -2.34
C TRP A 31 -20.18 5.08 -2.96
N LEU A 32 -21.06 4.09 -3.14
CA LEU A 32 -20.72 2.80 -3.76
C LEU A 32 -20.24 2.96 -5.21
N VAL A 33 -20.91 3.81 -6.00
CA VAL A 33 -20.56 4.00 -7.42
C VAL A 33 -19.22 4.73 -7.57
N PRO A 34 -18.96 5.87 -6.91
CA PRO A 34 -17.63 6.48 -6.90
C PRO A 34 -16.55 5.55 -6.33
N ALA A 35 -16.83 4.85 -5.22
CA ALA A 35 -15.88 3.93 -4.61
C ALA A 35 -15.52 2.76 -5.53
N TYR A 36 -16.48 2.24 -6.31
CA TYR A 36 -16.22 1.24 -7.34
C TYR A 36 -15.25 1.78 -8.39
N PHE A 37 -15.50 2.97 -8.94
CA PHE A 37 -14.65 3.54 -9.98
C PHE A 37 -13.26 3.92 -9.46
N TRP A 38 -13.15 4.38 -8.21
CA TRP A 38 -11.88 4.64 -7.56
C TRP A 38 -11.11 3.33 -7.30
N SER A 39 -11.78 2.33 -6.73
CA SER A 39 -11.17 1.03 -6.41
C SER A 39 -10.76 0.26 -7.66
N SER A 40 -11.49 0.41 -8.77
CA SER A 40 -11.13 -0.21 -10.04
C SER A 40 -9.87 0.41 -10.64
N GLY A 41 -9.70 1.73 -10.50
CA GLY A 41 -8.47 2.42 -10.90
C GLY A 41 -7.29 2.04 -9.98
N ALA A 42 -7.51 2.03 -8.67
CA ALA A 42 -6.50 1.59 -7.70
C ALA A 42 -6.09 0.12 -7.88
N ALA A 43 -7.04 -0.77 -8.21
CA ALA A 43 -6.77 -2.18 -8.49
C ALA A 43 -6.05 -2.42 -9.81
N ALA A 44 -6.10 -1.47 -10.75
CA ALA A 44 -5.26 -1.46 -11.94
C ALA A 44 -3.85 -0.89 -11.65
N GLY A 45 -3.69 -0.13 -10.57
CA GLY A 45 -2.37 0.25 -10.03
C GLY A 45 -1.65 -0.94 -9.39
N GLN A 46 -0.34 -0.82 -9.21
CA GLN A 46 0.46 -1.79 -8.47
C GLN A 46 0.03 -1.80 -6.98
N LEU A 47 -0.96 -2.63 -6.67
CA LEU A 47 -1.28 -2.95 -5.28
C LEU A 47 -0.10 -3.68 -4.68
N ALA A 48 0.25 -3.35 -3.45
CA ALA A 48 1.30 -4.06 -2.75
C ALA A 48 0.95 -5.56 -2.63
N SER A 49 1.98 -6.40 -2.83
CA SER A 49 1.84 -7.86 -2.88
C SER A 49 1.24 -8.43 -1.58
N LEU A 50 0.69 -9.64 -1.66
CA LEU A 50 0.21 -10.34 -0.46
C LEU A 50 1.35 -10.57 0.54
N ASN A 51 2.50 -11.05 0.04
CA ASN A 51 3.67 -11.34 0.87
C ASN A 51 4.16 -10.10 1.62
N SER A 52 4.20 -8.94 0.96
CA SER A 52 4.60 -7.67 1.58
C SER A 52 3.58 -7.10 2.57
N TRP A 53 2.42 -7.75 2.75
CA TRP A 53 1.35 -7.32 3.66
C TRP A 53 0.96 -8.35 4.72
N THR A 54 1.51 -9.57 4.69
CA THR A 54 1.21 -10.63 5.67
C THR A 54 1.45 -10.20 7.13
N TRP A 55 2.42 -9.31 7.35
CA TRP A 55 2.71 -8.75 8.67
C TRP A 55 1.51 -8.07 9.34
N THR A 56 0.57 -7.51 8.56
CA THR A 56 -0.68 -6.91 9.09
C THR A 56 -1.62 -7.92 9.73
N GLU A 57 -1.42 -9.21 9.42
CA GLU A 57 -2.21 -10.33 9.94
C GLU A 57 -1.42 -11.15 10.95
N SER A 58 -0.21 -10.74 11.33
CA SER A 58 0.65 -11.45 12.31
C SER A 58 -0.07 -11.79 13.63
N ARG A 59 -1.06 -10.99 14.02
CA ARG A 59 -1.86 -11.17 15.24
C ARG A 59 -3.27 -11.70 14.99
N ALA A 60 -3.62 -12.12 13.79
CA ALA A 60 -4.93 -12.68 13.44
C ALA A 60 -5.10 -14.13 13.93
N THR A 61 -4.93 -14.39 15.23
CA THR A 61 -5.11 -15.72 15.84
C THR A 61 -6.50 -15.85 16.46
N LEU A 62 -6.97 -17.09 16.68
CA LEU A 62 -8.22 -17.33 17.43
C LEU A 62 -8.22 -16.69 18.82
N ALA A 63 -7.11 -16.80 19.56
CA ALA A 63 -6.98 -16.22 20.89
C ALA A 63 -7.16 -14.70 20.86
N ASN A 64 -6.55 -14.03 19.88
CA ASN A 64 -6.68 -12.60 19.66
C ASN A 64 -8.10 -12.21 19.20
N GLY A 65 -8.72 -13.03 18.34
CA GLY A 65 -10.10 -12.87 17.94
C GLY A 65 -11.09 -12.95 19.11
N PHE A 66 -10.88 -13.85 20.08
CA PHE A 66 -11.76 -13.98 21.25
C PHE A 66 -11.77 -12.72 22.14
N TRP A 67 -10.64 -12.05 22.32
CA TRP A 67 -10.61 -10.79 23.08
C TRP A 67 -10.75 -9.55 22.19
N LEU A 68 -11.13 -9.73 20.92
CA LEU A 68 -11.45 -8.68 19.95
C LEU A 68 -10.28 -7.76 19.60
N ASN A 69 -9.05 -8.30 19.55
CA ASN A 69 -7.89 -7.49 19.20
C ASN A 69 -6.86 -8.30 18.40
N SER A 70 -6.94 -8.14 17.08
CA SER A 70 -6.01 -8.67 16.09
C SER A 70 -5.11 -7.59 15.47
N SER A 71 -5.08 -6.37 16.03
CA SER A 71 -4.27 -5.27 15.48
C SER A 71 -2.78 -5.66 15.51
N TRP A 72 -2.14 -5.69 14.34
CA TRP A 72 -0.70 -5.94 14.21
C TRP A 72 0.13 -4.93 15.03
N GLY A 73 -0.36 -3.69 15.14
CA GLY A 73 0.33 -2.61 15.83
C GLY A 73 0.54 -2.92 17.31
N TRP A 74 -0.27 -3.82 17.89
CA TRP A 74 -0.22 -4.19 19.31
C TRP A 74 1.14 -4.78 19.75
N THR A 75 1.93 -5.32 18.82
CA THR A 75 3.29 -5.82 19.11
C THR A 75 4.28 -4.67 19.37
N TYR A 76 3.97 -3.48 18.87
CA TYR A 76 4.87 -2.34 18.79
C TYR A 76 4.48 -1.30 19.84
N PRO A 77 5.31 -1.09 20.88
CA PRO A 77 4.99 -0.16 21.95
C PRO A 77 4.93 1.30 21.48
N GLU A 78 5.51 1.64 20.33
CA GLU A 78 5.38 2.93 19.68
C GLU A 78 3.95 3.25 19.19
N TYR A 79 3.12 2.24 18.90
CA TYR A 79 1.71 2.41 18.56
C TYR A 79 0.80 2.23 19.77
N TYR A 80 1.12 1.29 20.66
CA TYR A 80 0.35 1.01 21.88
C TYR A 80 1.27 0.86 23.11
N PRO A 81 1.72 1.97 23.73
CA PRO A 81 2.66 1.92 24.85
C PRO A 81 2.16 1.12 26.06
N TYR A 82 0.84 1.03 26.21
CA TYR A 82 0.19 0.28 27.28
C TYR A 82 0.00 -1.22 26.98
N ALA A 83 0.33 -1.70 25.78
CA ALA A 83 0.08 -3.08 25.36
C ALA A 83 0.75 -4.11 26.28
N ALA A 84 1.96 -3.80 26.78
CA ALA A 84 2.70 -4.66 27.71
C ALA A 84 1.91 -4.97 28.98
N SER A 85 1.11 -4.03 29.49
CA SER A 85 0.28 -4.24 30.69
C SER A 85 -0.75 -5.37 30.52
N TYR A 86 -1.17 -5.70 29.29
CA TYR A 86 -2.09 -6.80 28.99
C TYR A 86 -1.42 -8.17 28.94
N MET A 87 -0.11 -8.21 29.15
CA MET A 87 0.68 -9.42 29.37
C MET A 87 0.98 -9.63 30.86
N GLU A 88 0.59 -8.68 31.73
CA GLU A 88 0.80 -8.74 33.17
C GLU A 88 -0.50 -9.04 33.93
N GLN A 89 -0.37 -9.52 35.17
CA GLN A 89 -1.53 -9.73 36.03
C GLN A 89 -2.06 -8.39 36.59
N PRO A 90 -3.39 -8.20 36.68
CA PRO A 90 -4.45 -9.16 36.37
C PRO A 90 -4.95 -9.11 34.90
N LEU A 91 -4.48 -8.15 34.10
CA LEU A 91 -5.00 -7.88 32.75
C LEU A 91 -4.84 -9.04 31.76
N GLN A 92 -3.77 -9.84 31.90
CA GLN A 92 -3.54 -11.03 31.06
C GLN A 92 -4.72 -12.01 31.07
N PHE A 93 -5.44 -12.09 32.20
CA PHE A 93 -6.62 -12.92 32.36
C PHE A 93 -7.90 -12.13 32.12
N LEU A 94 -7.98 -10.91 32.64
CA LEU A 94 -9.18 -10.09 32.55
C LEU A 94 -9.57 -9.73 31.11
N LYS A 95 -8.62 -9.67 30.18
CA LYS A 95 -8.92 -9.48 28.76
C LYS A 95 -9.83 -10.58 28.18
N PHE A 96 -9.80 -11.78 28.75
CA PHE A 96 -10.70 -12.88 28.38
C PHE A 96 -11.97 -12.96 29.24
N ALA A 97 -12.12 -12.11 30.26
CA ALA A 97 -13.32 -12.10 31.09
C ALA A 97 -14.55 -11.69 30.28
N PHE A 98 -14.40 -10.72 29.38
CA PHE A 98 -15.49 -10.21 28.55
C PHE A 98 -16.10 -11.29 27.62
N PRO A 99 -15.31 -12.00 26.77
CA PRO A 99 -15.84 -13.12 25.99
C PRO A 99 -16.37 -14.26 26.88
N ALA A 100 -15.69 -14.57 28.00
CA ALA A 100 -16.17 -15.61 28.91
C ALA A 100 -17.56 -15.31 29.48
N ILE A 101 -17.82 -14.06 29.90
CA ILE A 101 -19.13 -13.62 30.38
C ILE A 101 -20.18 -13.68 29.27
N ALA A 102 -19.83 -13.31 28.04
CA ALA A 102 -20.73 -13.41 26.90
C ALA A 102 -21.14 -14.88 26.65
N PHE A 103 -20.19 -15.80 26.51
CA PHE A 103 -20.50 -17.20 26.25
C PHE A 103 -21.11 -17.94 27.45
N ALA A 104 -20.92 -17.46 28.69
CA ALA A 104 -21.61 -17.99 29.87
C ALA A 104 -23.14 -17.90 29.79
N ALA A 105 -23.69 -17.03 28.93
CA ALA A 105 -25.13 -16.98 28.65
C ALA A 105 -25.68 -18.32 28.10
N LEU A 106 -24.83 -19.18 27.51
CA LEU A 106 -25.20 -20.51 27.04
C LEU A 106 -25.39 -21.53 28.18
N LEU A 107 -24.78 -21.28 29.35
CA LEU A 107 -24.81 -22.18 30.51
C LEU A 107 -26.06 -22.00 31.38
N LEU A 108 -26.98 -21.12 31.00
CA LEU A 108 -28.11 -20.72 31.85
C LEU A 108 -29.11 -21.87 32.12
N PRO A 109 -29.38 -22.19 33.40
CA PRO A 109 -30.56 -22.85 33.96
C PRO A 109 -31.58 -23.58 33.09
N SER A 110 -31.50 -24.91 33.08
CA SER A 110 -32.51 -25.96 32.83
C SER A 110 -33.97 -25.86 33.37
N SER A 111 -34.53 -24.77 33.92
CA SER A 111 -35.75 -24.88 34.78
C SER A 111 -37.08 -25.26 34.07
N THR A 112 -37.77 -26.29 34.57
CA THR A 112 -38.84 -27.10 33.94
C THR A 112 -40.30 -26.61 34.07
N THR A 113 -40.57 -25.37 34.49
CA THR A 113 -41.97 -24.88 34.65
C THR A 113 -42.40 -23.90 33.55
N VAL A 114 -43.73 -23.64 33.44
CA VAL A 114 -44.54 -22.92 32.42
C VAL A 114 -43.92 -21.65 31.78
N ALA A 115 -42.83 -21.11 32.33
CA ALA A 115 -41.93 -20.16 31.67
C ALA A 115 -41.14 -20.71 30.45
N GLY A 116 -41.45 -21.92 29.96
CA GLY A 116 -40.72 -22.64 28.91
C GLY A 116 -40.66 -21.94 27.54
N VAL A 117 -41.67 -21.17 27.14
CA VAL A 117 -41.71 -20.52 25.82
C VAL A 117 -40.71 -19.37 25.72
N LEU A 118 -40.72 -18.43 26.69
CA LEU A 118 -39.76 -17.33 26.76
C LEU A 118 -38.33 -17.84 26.99
N ARG A 119 -38.17 -18.96 27.71
CA ARG A 119 -36.88 -19.59 27.97
C ARG A 119 -36.25 -20.24 26.74
N THR A 120 -37.07 -20.91 25.93
CA THR A 120 -36.65 -21.46 24.63
C THR A 120 -36.20 -20.35 23.68
N TRP A 121 -36.85 -19.19 23.73
CA TRP A 121 -36.44 -18.00 22.97
C TRP A 121 -35.03 -17.51 23.36
N TYR A 122 -34.75 -17.30 24.66
CA TYR A 122 -33.43 -16.81 25.11
C TYR A 122 -32.28 -17.73 24.71
N LEU A 123 -32.42 -19.04 24.92
CA LEU A 123 -31.39 -20.00 24.55
C LEU A 123 -31.15 -20.03 23.03
N ARG A 124 -32.21 -19.91 22.22
CA ARG A 124 -32.05 -19.84 20.77
C ARG A 124 -31.38 -18.53 20.31
N VAL A 125 -31.75 -17.39 20.91
CA VAL A 125 -31.08 -16.10 20.60
C VAL A 125 -29.62 -16.15 21.00
N ALA A 126 -29.30 -16.66 22.20
CA ALA A 126 -27.94 -16.83 22.67
C ALA A 126 -27.15 -17.79 21.76
N ALA A 127 -27.71 -18.94 21.39
CA ALA A 127 -27.06 -19.88 20.48
C ALA A 127 -26.77 -19.27 19.09
N VAL A 128 -27.71 -18.50 18.54
CA VAL A 128 -27.50 -17.80 17.26
C VAL A 128 -26.42 -16.73 17.40
N ALA A 129 -26.49 -15.89 18.43
CA ALA A 129 -25.49 -14.85 18.66
C ALA A 129 -24.08 -15.45 18.88
N ALA A 130 -23.98 -16.52 19.67
CA ALA A 130 -22.74 -17.26 19.88
C ALA A 130 -22.18 -17.85 18.58
N ALA A 131 -23.02 -18.48 17.75
CA ALA A 131 -22.60 -19.03 16.47
C ALA A 131 -22.10 -17.94 15.52
N VAL A 132 -22.80 -16.79 15.46
CA VAL A 132 -22.38 -15.62 14.67
C VAL A 132 -21.04 -15.08 15.19
N ALA A 133 -20.87 -14.93 16.50
CA ALA A 133 -19.62 -14.45 17.08
C ALA A 133 -18.46 -15.40 16.75
N LEU A 134 -18.65 -16.71 16.91
CA LEU A 134 -17.62 -17.72 16.57
C LEU A 134 -17.25 -17.70 15.09
N LEU A 135 -18.24 -17.58 14.20
CA LEU A 135 -18.00 -17.47 12.76
C LEU A 135 -17.17 -16.23 12.42
N LEU A 136 -17.51 -15.09 13.03
CA LEU A 136 -16.79 -13.82 12.82
C LEU A 136 -15.38 -13.83 13.43
N ILE A 137 -15.19 -14.53 14.54
CA ILE A 137 -13.85 -14.75 15.12
C ILE A 137 -13.00 -15.61 14.20
N VAL A 138 -13.57 -16.66 13.60
CA VAL A 138 -12.90 -17.45 12.55
C VAL A 138 -12.58 -16.58 11.35
N PHE A 139 -13.48 -15.69 10.92
CA PHE A 139 -13.16 -14.76 9.84
C PHE A 139 -12.08 -13.74 10.22
N GLY A 140 -12.06 -13.35 11.49
CA GLY A 140 -11.05 -12.47 12.07
C GLY A 140 -9.64 -13.05 12.09
N THR A 141 -9.45 -14.33 11.75
CA THR A 141 -8.11 -14.93 11.61
C THR A 141 -7.49 -14.74 10.22
N GLY A 142 -8.24 -14.23 9.23
CA GLY A 142 -7.71 -13.93 7.89
C GLY A 142 -6.99 -15.12 7.25
N THR A 143 -5.76 -14.91 6.79
CA THR A 143 -4.87 -15.93 6.20
C THR A 143 -4.25 -16.89 7.22
N GLN A 144 -4.54 -16.74 8.52
CA GLN A 144 -4.17 -17.74 9.53
C GLN A 144 -5.29 -18.76 9.73
N LEU A 145 -4.92 -19.99 10.10
CA LEU A 145 -5.89 -21.03 10.45
C LEU A 145 -6.76 -20.61 11.65
N PRO A 146 -8.09 -20.88 11.61
CA PRO A 146 -8.82 -21.64 10.58
C PRO A 146 -9.33 -20.80 9.39
N GLY A 147 -9.20 -19.48 9.42
CA GLY A 147 -9.68 -18.55 8.38
C GLY A 147 -8.99 -18.73 7.01
N SER A 148 -7.74 -19.20 6.97
CA SER A 148 -6.94 -19.34 5.74
C SER A 148 -7.64 -20.17 4.66
N VAL A 149 -8.40 -21.20 5.07
CA VAL A 149 -9.22 -22.05 4.19
C VAL A 149 -10.21 -21.23 3.34
N ILE A 150 -10.62 -20.06 3.84
CA ILE A 150 -11.56 -19.14 3.19
C ILE A 150 -10.81 -17.97 2.56
N PHE A 151 -9.84 -17.36 3.27
CA PHE A 151 -9.24 -16.11 2.82
C PHE A 151 -8.12 -16.28 1.80
N ASP A 152 -7.34 -17.35 1.82
CA ASP A 152 -6.30 -17.61 0.83
C ASP A 152 -6.87 -17.62 -0.60
N PRO A 153 -7.98 -18.32 -0.91
CA PRO A 153 -8.59 -18.23 -2.23
C PRO A 153 -9.26 -16.87 -2.51
N LEU A 154 -9.88 -16.24 -1.50
CA LEU A 154 -10.57 -14.94 -1.68
C LEU A 154 -9.61 -13.79 -1.96
N TYR A 155 -8.42 -13.80 -1.36
CA TYR A 155 -7.41 -12.77 -1.54
C TYR A 155 -6.82 -12.76 -2.96
N ASN A 156 -6.90 -13.90 -3.65
CA ASN A 156 -6.49 -14.04 -5.05
C ASN A 156 -7.59 -13.65 -6.06
N LEU A 157 -8.80 -13.30 -5.60
CA LEU A 157 -9.86 -12.80 -6.48
C LEU A 157 -9.68 -11.30 -6.78
N PRO A 158 -10.25 -10.78 -7.88
CA PRO A 158 -10.36 -9.35 -8.09
C PRO A 158 -11.00 -8.68 -6.87
N TYR A 159 -10.39 -7.59 -6.40
CA TYR A 159 -10.77 -6.88 -5.16
C TYR A 159 -10.58 -7.67 -3.85
N GLY A 160 -9.92 -8.83 -3.87
CA GLY A 160 -9.59 -9.60 -2.67
C GLY A 160 -8.79 -8.80 -1.64
N TRP A 161 -8.01 -7.81 -2.09
CA TRP A 161 -7.30 -6.86 -1.24
C TRP A 161 -8.21 -6.06 -0.30
N LEU A 162 -9.50 -5.84 -0.64
CA LEU A 162 -10.47 -5.18 0.24
C LEU A 162 -10.76 -5.98 1.51
N LEU A 163 -10.45 -7.27 1.50
CA LEU A 163 -10.64 -8.18 2.63
C LEU A 163 -9.40 -8.29 3.53
N ARG A 164 -8.28 -7.62 3.17
CA ARG A 164 -7.09 -7.48 4.03
C ARG A 164 -7.46 -6.79 5.34
N GLU A 165 -6.71 -7.02 6.41
CA GLU A 165 -7.07 -6.61 7.77
C GLU A 165 -8.38 -7.29 8.26
N PRO A 166 -8.33 -8.59 8.57
CA PRO A 166 -9.48 -9.38 8.99
C PRO A 166 -10.08 -8.92 10.33
N GLY A 167 -9.38 -8.06 11.10
CA GLY A 167 -9.87 -7.50 12.36
C GLY A 167 -11.23 -6.80 12.26
N ARG A 168 -11.60 -6.29 11.08
CA ARG A 168 -12.92 -5.68 10.81
C ARG A 168 -14.12 -6.58 11.12
N PHE A 169 -13.96 -7.91 11.07
CA PHE A 169 -15.04 -8.84 11.42
C PHE A 169 -15.32 -8.86 12.93
N LEU A 170 -14.32 -8.51 13.74
CA LEU A 170 -14.41 -8.54 15.20
C LEU A 170 -15.31 -7.41 15.74
N ASP A 171 -15.45 -6.29 15.04
CA ASP A 171 -16.41 -5.23 15.39
C ASP A 171 -17.84 -5.77 15.41
N VAL A 172 -18.18 -6.65 14.46
CA VAL A 172 -19.49 -7.30 14.39
C VAL A 172 -19.59 -8.42 15.44
N ALA A 173 -18.49 -9.10 15.77
CA ALA A 173 -18.46 -10.06 16.87
C ALA A 173 -18.72 -9.39 18.23
N ALA A 174 -18.22 -8.15 18.42
CA ALA A 174 -18.49 -7.34 19.61
C ALA A 174 -19.99 -7.08 19.81
N LEU A 175 -20.73 -6.82 18.73
CA LEU A 175 -22.19 -6.69 18.78
C LEU A 175 -22.87 -7.99 19.23
N ALA A 176 -22.40 -9.14 18.74
CA ALA A 176 -22.90 -10.43 19.19
C ALA A 176 -22.62 -10.68 20.69
N TYR A 177 -21.46 -10.25 21.19
CA TYR A 177 -21.14 -10.28 22.63
C TYR A 177 -22.10 -9.40 23.43
N ALA A 178 -22.41 -8.20 22.96
CA ALA A 178 -23.38 -7.33 23.63
C ALA A 178 -24.77 -7.98 23.76
N VAL A 179 -25.24 -8.66 22.71
CA VAL A 179 -26.50 -9.41 22.74
C VAL A 179 -26.45 -10.55 23.76
N LEU A 180 -25.37 -11.34 23.76
CA LEU A 180 -25.17 -12.45 24.71
C LEU A 180 -25.17 -11.98 26.16
N ILE A 181 -24.42 -10.92 26.45
CA ILE A 181 -24.35 -10.32 27.79
C ILE A 181 -25.72 -9.80 28.22
N ALA A 182 -26.45 -9.11 27.33
CA ALA A 182 -27.80 -8.61 27.63
C ALA A 182 -28.77 -9.74 27.97
N VAL A 183 -28.74 -10.85 27.22
CA VAL A 183 -29.54 -12.05 27.51
C VAL A 183 -29.17 -12.64 28.88
N GLY A 184 -27.88 -12.71 29.19
CA GLY A 184 -27.38 -13.15 30.49
C GLY A 184 -27.91 -12.31 31.65
N ILE A 185 -27.75 -10.98 31.55
CA ILE A 185 -28.21 -10.03 32.58
C ILE A 185 -29.72 -10.11 32.77
N GLU A 186 -30.49 -10.14 31.67
CA GLU A 186 -31.95 -10.20 31.76
C GLU A 186 -32.41 -11.50 32.44
N HIS A 187 -31.76 -12.63 32.15
CA HIS A 187 -32.05 -13.89 32.81
C HIS A 187 -31.80 -13.81 34.34
N VAL A 188 -30.67 -13.24 34.75
CA VAL A 188 -30.34 -13.05 36.18
C VAL A 188 -31.35 -12.09 36.84
N ALA A 189 -31.68 -10.97 36.19
CA ALA A 189 -32.64 -10.00 36.71
C ALA A 189 -34.03 -10.62 36.93
N ARG A 190 -34.54 -11.38 35.95
CA ARG A 190 -35.85 -12.04 36.05
C ARG A 190 -35.87 -13.17 37.07
N SER A 191 -34.83 -14.02 37.10
CA SER A 191 -34.74 -15.12 38.07
C SER A 191 -34.68 -14.60 39.51
N THR A 192 -33.92 -13.52 39.74
CA THR A 192 -33.81 -12.89 41.05
C THR A 192 -35.11 -12.20 41.46
N THR A 193 -35.77 -11.49 40.54
CA THR A 193 -37.07 -10.84 40.80
C THR A 193 -38.15 -11.87 41.17
N ARG A 194 -38.18 -13.03 40.50
CA ARG A 194 -39.11 -14.13 40.84
C ARG A 194 -38.84 -14.72 42.22
N ARG A 195 -37.57 -14.93 42.59
CA ARG A 195 -37.20 -15.40 43.93
C ARG A 195 -37.60 -14.42 45.03
N ILE A 196 -37.39 -13.12 44.80
CA ILE A 196 -37.79 -12.06 45.74
C ILE A 196 -39.31 -11.95 45.84
N ALA A 197 -40.04 -12.01 44.72
CA ALA A 197 -41.50 -12.00 44.73
C ALA A 197 -42.08 -13.21 45.48
N ALA A 198 -41.50 -14.40 45.29
CA ALA A 198 -41.88 -15.61 46.01
C ALA A 198 -41.61 -15.52 47.52
N HIS A 199 -40.56 -14.80 47.95
CA HIS A 199 -40.26 -14.57 49.38
C HIS A 199 -41.05 -13.40 49.99
N ARG A 200 -41.41 -12.36 49.22
CA ARG A 200 -42.23 -11.22 49.69
C ARG A 200 -43.68 -11.59 50.02
N VAL A 201 -44.21 -12.68 49.44
CA VAL A 201 -45.52 -13.23 49.86
C VAL A 201 -45.49 -13.73 51.31
N ARG A 202 -44.31 -13.98 51.90
CA ARG A 202 -44.14 -14.45 53.28
C ARG A 202 -43.83 -13.37 54.33
N PHE A 203 -43.40 -12.17 53.94
CA PHE A 203 -43.10 -11.08 54.89
C PHE A 203 -43.58 -9.73 54.36
N ARG A 204 -44.70 -9.23 54.92
CA ARG A 204 -45.18 -7.86 54.74
C ARG A 204 -44.27 -6.91 55.53
N LEU A 205 -43.27 -6.32 54.91
CA LEU A 205 -42.70 -5.05 55.38
C LEU A 205 -42.00 -4.28 54.27
N ARG A 206 -42.18 -2.95 54.35
CA ARG A 206 -41.72 -1.90 53.45
C ARG A 206 -40.27 -2.11 53.01
N ALA A 207 -40.02 -2.15 51.72
CA ALA A 207 -38.66 -2.21 51.18
C ALA A 207 -38.43 -1.09 50.18
N HIS A 208 -37.56 -0.14 50.55
CA HIS A 208 -36.81 0.67 49.60
C HIS A 208 -36.19 -0.26 48.55
N ILE A 209 -36.30 0.13 47.29
CA ILE A 209 -35.84 -0.63 46.12
C ILE A 209 -34.31 -0.66 46.13
N ARG A 210 -33.71 -1.59 46.89
CA ARG A 210 -32.29 -1.95 46.74
C ARG A 210 -32.19 -3.00 45.63
N LEU A 211 -31.26 -2.80 44.70
CA LEU A 211 -30.94 -3.83 43.69
C LEU A 211 -30.65 -5.16 44.40
N PRO A 212 -31.15 -6.29 43.89
CA PRO A 212 -30.80 -7.59 44.43
C PRO A 212 -29.28 -7.80 44.41
N PRO A 213 -28.67 -8.37 45.46
CA PRO A 213 -27.22 -8.54 45.53
C PRO A 213 -26.65 -9.33 44.35
N ALA A 214 -27.36 -10.35 43.85
CA ALA A 214 -26.95 -11.11 42.67
C ALA A 214 -26.91 -10.26 41.39
N LEU A 215 -27.90 -9.37 41.19
CA LEU A 215 -27.93 -8.48 40.03
C LEU A 215 -26.85 -7.40 40.14
N ALA A 216 -26.63 -6.88 41.34
CA ALA A 216 -25.54 -5.95 41.62
C ALA A 216 -24.17 -6.58 41.37
N CYS A 217 -23.94 -7.83 41.81
CA CYS A 217 -22.71 -8.57 41.53
C CYS A 217 -22.51 -8.83 40.03
N CYS A 218 -23.55 -9.27 39.30
CA CYS A 218 -23.46 -9.46 37.84
C CYS A 218 -23.15 -8.15 37.11
N ALA A 219 -23.84 -7.06 37.46
CA ALA A 219 -23.57 -5.75 36.89
C ALA A 219 -22.14 -5.28 37.22
N ALA A 220 -21.67 -5.49 38.45
CA ALA A 220 -20.31 -5.15 38.86
C ALA A 220 -19.25 -5.98 38.12
N MET A 221 -19.46 -7.29 37.91
CA MET A 221 -18.55 -8.14 37.15
C MET A 221 -18.48 -7.73 35.67
N VAL A 222 -19.63 -7.45 35.05
CA VAL A 222 -19.68 -6.94 33.67
C VAL A 222 -18.97 -5.59 33.57
N ALA A 223 -19.24 -4.68 34.52
CA ALA A 223 -18.57 -3.39 34.57
C ALA A 223 -17.06 -3.55 34.74
N LEU A 224 -16.58 -4.39 35.66
CA LEU A 224 -15.15 -4.65 35.85
C LEU A 224 -14.52 -5.26 34.57
N ALA A 225 -15.17 -6.25 33.96
CA ALA A 225 -14.69 -6.89 32.74
C ALA A 225 -14.68 -5.95 31.52
N ALA A 226 -15.50 -4.90 31.52
CA ALA A 226 -15.50 -3.89 30.46
C ALA A 226 -14.51 -2.75 30.76
N PHE A 227 -14.57 -2.16 31.96
CA PHE A 227 -13.81 -0.94 32.28
C PHE A 227 -12.34 -1.21 32.60
N VAL A 228 -11.99 -2.35 33.21
CA VAL A 228 -10.59 -2.63 33.55
C VAL A 228 -9.76 -2.85 32.28
N PRO A 229 -10.16 -3.70 31.31
CA PRO A 229 -9.49 -3.78 30.02
C PRO A 229 -9.69 -2.56 29.11
N ALA A 230 -10.57 -1.62 29.46
CA ALA A 230 -10.72 -0.34 28.76
C ALA A 230 -10.01 0.82 29.48
N SER A 231 -9.17 0.54 30.48
CA SER A 231 -8.47 1.58 31.24
C SER A 231 -7.68 2.56 30.37
N PRO A 232 -7.06 2.19 29.23
CA PRO A 232 -6.37 3.15 28.37
C PRO A 232 -7.28 4.26 27.83
N LEU A 233 -8.57 3.98 27.60
CA LEU A 233 -9.55 4.99 27.19
C LEU A 233 -9.86 5.96 28.33
N LEU A 234 -9.86 5.47 29.58
CA LEU A 234 -10.13 6.27 30.77
C LEU A 234 -8.91 7.12 31.19
N THR A 235 -7.70 6.62 30.97
CA THR A 235 -6.46 7.30 31.35
C THR A 235 -5.91 8.19 30.23
N GLY A 236 -6.47 8.11 29.02
CA GLY A 236 -5.93 8.80 27.84
C GLY A 236 -4.72 8.11 27.20
N ALA A 237 -4.32 6.93 27.68
CA ALA A 237 -3.15 6.21 27.15
C ALA A 237 -3.31 5.76 25.68
N VAL A 238 -4.54 5.81 25.13
CA VAL A 238 -4.79 5.61 23.68
C VAL A 238 -4.15 6.70 22.82
N ILE A 239 -4.10 7.95 23.32
CA ILE A 239 -3.40 9.07 22.67
C ILE A 239 -2.27 9.48 23.61
N ALA A 240 -1.19 8.69 23.60
CA ALA A 240 -0.11 8.85 24.56
C ALA A 240 0.79 10.07 24.24
N ASP A 241 1.14 10.82 25.28
CA ASP A 241 2.13 11.92 25.21
C ASP A 241 3.56 11.42 24.98
N SER A 242 3.85 10.20 25.47
CA SER A 242 5.16 9.57 25.38
C SER A 242 5.00 8.20 24.73
N ARG A 243 5.76 7.97 23.66
CA ARG A 243 5.81 6.73 22.91
C ARG A 243 7.28 6.38 22.67
N PRO A 244 7.69 5.12 22.79
CA PRO A 244 9.01 4.71 22.34
C PRO A 244 9.17 5.02 20.85
N LEU A 245 10.35 5.48 20.42
CA LEU A 245 10.72 5.77 19.02
C LEU A 245 9.94 6.90 18.31
N LEU A 246 8.62 6.97 18.45
CA LEU A 246 7.75 7.94 17.80
C LEU A 246 7.48 9.16 18.71
N PRO A 247 7.24 10.36 18.13
CA PRO A 247 6.90 11.55 18.91
C PRO A 247 5.53 11.42 19.59
N SER A 248 5.08 12.44 20.31
CA SER A 248 3.73 12.44 20.94
C SER A 248 2.62 12.14 19.93
N ALA A 249 1.54 11.49 20.37
CA ALA A 249 0.32 11.36 19.57
C ALA A 249 -0.51 12.65 19.55
N HIS A 250 -0.24 13.59 20.47
CA HIS A 250 -0.82 14.92 20.47
C HIS A 250 0.00 15.84 19.57
N VAL A 251 -0.61 16.26 18.47
CA VAL A 251 0.07 17.04 17.44
C VAL A 251 -0.76 18.29 17.14
N THR A 252 -0.09 19.43 17.02
CA THR A 252 -0.68 20.69 16.53
C THR A 252 0.08 21.13 15.30
N ILE A 253 -0.63 21.40 14.20
CA ILE A 253 -0.03 21.93 12.97
C ILE A 253 0.47 23.36 13.25
N PRO A 254 1.76 23.65 13.01
CA PRO A 254 2.31 24.99 13.22
C PRO A 254 1.65 26.06 12.35
N GLY A 255 1.56 27.29 12.86
CA GLY A 255 0.94 28.43 12.17
C GLY A 255 1.53 28.71 10.77
N TYR A 256 2.83 28.46 10.59
CA TYR A 256 3.52 28.72 9.33
C TYR A 256 3.00 27.89 8.15
N TRP A 257 2.43 26.71 8.41
CA TRP A 257 1.79 25.91 7.36
C TRP A 257 0.51 26.56 6.84
N TYR A 258 -0.28 27.17 7.71
CA TYR A 258 -1.50 27.91 7.33
C TYR A 258 -1.15 29.20 6.58
N GLU A 259 -0.10 29.90 7.01
CA GLU A 259 0.42 31.09 6.32
C GLU A 259 0.93 30.74 4.92
N MET A 260 1.73 29.68 4.79
CA MET A 260 2.21 29.20 3.50
C MET A 260 1.06 28.81 2.58
N GLY A 261 0.08 28.05 3.07
CA GLY A 261 -1.10 27.68 2.30
C GLY A 261 -1.86 28.93 1.81
N SER A 262 -2.09 29.90 2.69
CA SER A 262 -2.75 31.16 2.33
C SER A 262 -1.98 31.96 1.27
N PHE A 263 -0.65 31.96 1.34
CA PHE A 263 0.20 32.61 0.33
C PHE A 263 0.11 31.91 -1.02
N VAL A 264 0.19 30.57 -1.03
CA VAL A 264 0.05 29.74 -2.24
C VAL A 264 -1.31 29.99 -2.90
N GLU A 265 -2.39 30.03 -2.12
CA GLU A 265 -3.73 30.30 -2.65
C GLU A 265 -3.85 31.68 -3.32
N ALA A 266 -3.19 32.69 -2.76
CA ALA A 266 -3.26 34.05 -3.26
C ALA A 266 -2.36 34.32 -4.48
N ASN A 267 -1.24 33.60 -4.63
CA ASN A 267 -0.17 33.96 -5.57
C ASN A 267 0.14 32.91 -6.65
N VAL A 268 -0.26 31.65 -6.46
CA VAL A 268 -0.04 30.57 -7.44
C VAL A 268 -1.27 30.44 -8.36
N SER A 269 -1.03 30.32 -9.67
CA SER A 269 -2.11 30.16 -10.65
C SER A 269 -2.85 28.82 -10.44
N ALA A 270 -4.12 28.74 -10.85
CA ALA A 270 -4.88 27.50 -10.83
C ALA A 270 -4.36 26.43 -11.83
N SER A 271 -3.62 26.86 -12.85
CA SER A 271 -2.97 25.99 -13.85
C SER A 271 -1.68 25.36 -13.34
N ASP A 272 -1.04 25.97 -12.36
CA ASP A 272 0.31 25.61 -11.95
C ASP A 272 0.27 24.63 -10.79
N SER A 273 1.26 23.73 -10.76
CA SER A 273 1.48 22.80 -9.66
C SER A 273 2.60 23.29 -8.74
N VAL A 274 2.50 22.95 -7.46
CA VAL A 274 3.54 23.13 -6.45
C VAL A 274 4.13 21.77 -6.10
N VAL A 275 5.40 21.53 -6.42
CA VAL A 275 6.10 20.30 -6.05
C VAL A 275 6.67 20.45 -4.64
N VAL A 276 6.34 19.50 -3.77
CA VAL A 276 6.80 19.46 -2.39
C VAL A 276 8.11 18.68 -2.30
N LEU A 277 9.15 19.32 -1.76
CA LEU A 277 10.49 18.73 -1.63
C LEU A 277 10.99 18.79 -0.16
N PRO A 278 11.89 17.88 0.25
CA PRO A 278 12.38 16.72 -0.52
C PRO A 278 11.26 15.70 -0.76
N ALA A 279 11.47 14.77 -1.71
CA ALA A 279 10.55 13.65 -1.91
C ALA A 279 10.51 12.76 -0.66
N ASP A 280 9.35 12.16 -0.38
CA ASP A 280 9.23 11.23 0.73
C ASP A 280 9.95 9.92 0.40
N THR A 281 10.73 9.39 1.34
CA THR A 281 11.33 8.04 1.24
C THR A 281 10.38 6.96 1.73
N TYR A 282 9.28 7.35 2.39
CA TYR A 282 8.27 6.46 2.93
C TYR A 282 6.93 7.19 3.12
N TYR A 283 5.83 6.45 3.22
CA TYR A 283 4.50 7.07 3.35
C TYR A 283 4.25 7.81 4.68
N GLN A 284 5.13 7.60 5.67
CA GLN A 284 5.12 8.36 6.92
C GLN A 284 6.44 9.12 7.07
N VAL A 285 6.32 10.40 7.38
CA VAL A 285 7.43 11.33 7.52
C VAL A 285 7.43 11.88 8.94
N ALA A 286 8.62 12.01 9.52
CA ALA A 286 8.84 12.64 10.82
C ALA A 286 9.11 14.13 10.65
N TYR A 287 8.54 14.95 11.53
CA TYR A 287 8.69 16.40 11.51
C TYR A 287 9.22 16.95 12.83
N THR A 288 9.94 18.07 12.76
CA THR A 288 10.60 18.73 13.90
C THR A 288 9.61 19.22 14.97
N TRP A 289 8.34 19.43 14.62
CA TRP A 289 7.26 19.82 15.52
C TRP A 289 6.50 18.64 16.14
N GLY A 290 7.04 17.42 16.03
CA GLY A 290 6.52 16.23 16.71
C GLY A 290 5.41 15.49 15.96
N TYR A 291 5.21 15.77 14.68
CA TYR A 291 4.35 14.96 13.83
C TYR A 291 5.11 13.78 13.22
N TYR A 292 4.46 12.62 13.20
CA TYR A 292 4.89 11.46 12.44
C TYR A 292 3.67 10.84 11.76
N GLY A 293 3.60 10.92 10.45
CA GLY A 293 2.44 10.49 9.68
C GLY A 293 2.54 10.82 8.21
N SER A 294 1.45 10.61 7.48
CA SER A 294 1.40 10.90 6.04
C SER A 294 1.28 12.39 5.75
N ASP A 295 1.88 12.85 4.68
CA ASP A 295 1.80 14.23 4.18
C ASP A 295 0.44 14.63 3.58
N SER A 296 -0.59 13.79 3.73
CA SER A 296 -1.95 14.12 3.31
C SER A 296 -2.48 15.44 3.90
N PHE A 297 -1.95 15.89 5.04
CA PHE A 297 -2.32 17.19 5.62
C PHE A 297 -1.95 18.38 4.72
N ILE A 298 -0.89 18.29 3.91
CA ILE A 298 -0.45 19.38 3.02
C ILE A 298 -1.56 19.68 2.00
N SER A 299 -2.09 18.64 1.36
CA SER A 299 -3.24 18.75 0.43
C SER A 299 -4.54 19.19 1.12
N GLY A 300 -4.63 19.07 2.44
CA GLY A 300 -5.74 19.61 3.23
C GLY A 300 -5.61 21.10 3.56
N LEU A 301 -4.39 21.64 3.50
CA LEU A 301 -4.08 23.05 3.76
C LEU A 301 -3.93 23.88 2.48
N MET A 302 -3.70 23.22 1.34
CA MET A 302 -3.53 23.82 0.02
C MET A 302 -4.53 23.22 -0.96
N THR A 303 -5.38 24.07 -1.55
CA THR A 303 -6.32 23.69 -2.61
C THR A 303 -5.74 23.83 -4.02
N ARG A 304 -4.65 24.61 -4.17
CA ARG A 304 -3.81 24.58 -5.38
C ARG A 304 -3.22 23.17 -5.59
N ARG A 305 -2.93 22.85 -6.85
CA ARG A 305 -2.37 21.55 -7.23
C ARG A 305 -1.03 21.39 -6.52
N THR A 306 -0.97 20.42 -5.63
CA THR A 306 0.21 20.16 -4.81
C THR A 306 0.66 18.73 -5.06
N ILE A 307 1.90 18.56 -5.52
CA ILE A 307 2.51 17.27 -5.80
C ILE A 307 3.34 16.89 -4.58
N ALA A 308 2.80 15.99 -3.77
CA ALA A 308 3.53 15.28 -2.72
C ALA A 308 3.71 13.83 -3.19
N ALA A 309 4.93 13.48 -3.63
CA ALA A 309 5.24 12.15 -4.13
C ALA A 309 5.44 11.19 -2.95
N ILE A 310 4.52 10.24 -2.78
CA ILE A 310 4.49 9.30 -1.66
C ILE A 310 4.75 7.89 -2.20
N PRO A 311 5.92 7.27 -1.91
CA PRO A 311 6.31 6.00 -2.52
C PRO A 311 5.55 4.78 -2.00
N GLY A 312 4.76 4.91 -0.93
CA GLY A 312 4.10 3.79 -0.26
C GLY A 312 2.64 4.02 0.11
N GLY A 313 1.97 2.95 0.55
CA GLY A 313 0.57 2.95 0.97
C GLY A 313 -0.27 1.93 0.21
N TYR A 314 -1.60 1.96 0.43
CA TYR A 314 -2.54 1.11 -0.29
C TYR A 314 -2.66 1.46 -1.78
N VAL A 315 -2.47 2.75 -2.11
CA VAL A 315 -2.45 3.27 -3.47
C VAL A 315 -1.20 4.16 -3.58
N PRO A 316 -0.05 3.60 -3.98
CA PRO A 316 1.19 4.36 -4.09
C PRO A 316 1.08 5.40 -5.22
N THR A 317 1.89 6.46 -5.14
CA THR A 317 2.12 7.36 -6.27
C THR A 317 2.59 6.55 -7.49
N ALA A 318 2.13 6.89 -8.69
CA ALA A 318 2.61 6.25 -9.91
C ALA A 318 4.14 6.36 -10.00
N GLN A 319 4.81 5.26 -10.37
CA GLN A 319 6.27 5.21 -10.40
C GLN A 319 6.86 6.35 -11.24
N GLN A 320 6.21 6.70 -12.35
CA GLN A 320 6.60 7.79 -13.22
C GLN A 320 6.68 9.14 -12.50
N LEU A 321 5.68 9.48 -11.69
CA LEU A 321 5.65 10.73 -10.93
C LEU A 321 6.70 10.73 -9.81
N LEU A 322 6.90 9.57 -9.16
CA LEU A 322 7.93 9.42 -8.14
C LEU A 322 9.33 9.64 -8.74
N SER A 323 9.64 8.96 -9.86
CA SER A 323 10.90 9.10 -10.58
C SER A 323 11.12 10.55 -11.05
N ALA A 324 10.08 11.22 -11.55
CA ALA A 324 10.18 12.62 -11.97
C ALA A 324 10.55 13.57 -10.82
N VAL A 325 9.92 13.42 -9.64
CA VAL A 325 10.21 14.28 -8.47
C VAL A 325 11.60 13.96 -7.89
N GLN A 326 12.01 12.69 -7.88
CA GLN A 326 13.35 12.29 -7.46
C GLN A 326 14.42 12.86 -8.40
N GLN A 327 14.20 12.76 -9.72
CA GLN A 327 15.11 13.32 -10.70
C GLN A 327 15.18 14.85 -10.63
N LEU A 328 14.04 15.53 -10.44
CA LEU A 328 14.03 16.98 -10.22
C LEU A 328 14.89 17.38 -9.02
N THR A 329 14.82 16.61 -7.92
CA THR A 329 15.66 16.85 -6.74
C THR A 329 17.14 16.67 -7.07
N SER A 330 17.48 15.58 -7.77
CA SER A 330 18.85 15.27 -8.21
C SER A 330 19.42 16.36 -9.12
N ASP A 331 18.65 16.81 -10.12
CA ASP A 331 19.07 17.85 -11.06
C ASP A 331 19.33 19.19 -10.35
N ILE A 332 18.51 19.55 -9.35
CA ILE A 332 18.76 20.75 -8.53
C ILE A 332 20.08 20.63 -7.76
N GLU A 333 20.34 19.49 -7.12
CA GLU A 333 21.57 19.26 -6.35
C GLU A 333 22.82 19.30 -7.24
N GLN A 334 22.70 18.77 -8.46
CA GLN A 334 23.76 18.76 -9.47
C GLN A 334 23.90 20.09 -10.25
N HIS A 335 23.03 21.07 -9.99
CA HIS A 335 22.95 22.33 -10.75
C HIS A 335 22.68 22.14 -12.25
N ASP A 336 21.97 21.07 -12.62
CA ASP A 336 21.52 20.79 -13.99
C ASP A 336 20.20 21.52 -14.27
N TRP A 337 20.29 22.83 -14.51
CA TRP A 337 19.12 23.69 -14.77
C TRP A 337 18.38 23.35 -16.06
N VAL A 338 19.00 22.62 -16.99
CA VAL A 338 18.30 22.11 -18.18
C VAL A 338 17.37 20.97 -17.76
N GLY A 339 17.86 20.02 -16.97
CA GLY A 339 17.03 18.96 -16.38
C GLY A 339 15.89 19.51 -15.53
N VAL A 340 16.18 20.49 -14.65
CA VAL A 340 15.16 21.17 -13.83
C VAL A 340 14.08 21.85 -14.67
N ASP A 341 14.44 22.59 -15.72
CA ASP A 341 13.49 23.20 -16.65
C ASP A 341 12.58 22.16 -17.31
N ARG A 342 13.19 21.08 -17.81
CA ARG A 342 12.48 20.04 -18.56
C ARG A 342 11.51 19.25 -17.69
N ILE A 343 11.95 18.80 -16.52
CA ILE A 343 11.13 18.02 -15.61
C ILE A 343 10.11 18.92 -14.92
N GLY A 344 10.48 20.15 -14.55
CA GLY A 344 9.54 21.15 -14.03
C GLY A 344 8.42 21.46 -15.02
N ALA A 345 8.75 21.59 -16.31
CA ALA A 345 7.76 21.74 -17.38
C ALA A 345 6.87 20.50 -17.52
N ALA A 346 7.43 19.29 -17.53
CA ALA A 346 6.67 18.04 -17.59
C ALA A 346 5.75 17.84 -16.37
N LEU A 347 6.10 18.37 -15.20
CA LEU A 347 5.26 18.37 -13.99
C LEU A 347 4.26 19.53 -13.94
N HIS A 348 4.29 20.44 -14.92
CA HIS A 348 3.59 21.73 -14.92
C HIS A 348 3.82 22.51 -13.62
N SER A 349 5.05 22.49 -13.11
CA SER A 349 5.40 23.03 -11.80
C SER A 349 6.53 24.05 -11.87
N PRO A 350 6.20 25.36 -12.00
CA PRO A 350 7.18 26.42 -11.83
C PRO A 350 7.45 26.72 -10.34
N TRP A 351 6.82 26.00 -9.40
CA TRP A 351 6.83 26.28 -7.96
C TRP A 351 7.33 25.08 -7.16
N LEU A 352 8.34 25.30 -6.32
CA LEU A 352 8.87 24.31 -5.39
C LEU A 352 8.57 24.76 -3.95
N LEU A 353 7.98 23.88 -3.15
CA LEU A 353 7.82 24.07 -1.71
C LEU A 353 8.85 23.21 -0.97
N ILE A 354 9.87 23.86 -0.41
CA ILE A 354 10.92 23.20 0.37
C ILE A 354 10.51 23.15 1.84
N ARG A 355 10.43 21.93 2.38
CA ARG A 355 10.06 21.66 3.78
C ARG A 355 11.30 21.53 4.66
N GLY A 356 11.69 22.63 5.30
CA GLY A 356 12.80 22.63 6.27
C GLY A 356 12.48 21.97 7.62
N ASP A 357 11.26 21.48 7.83
CA ASP A 357 10.79 20.88 9.09
C ASP A 357 10.73 19.36 9.09
N VAL A 358 11.21 18.69 8.03
CA VAL A 358 11.31 17.22 7.97
C VAL A 358 12.54 16.76 8.77
N GLN A 359 12.36 15.74 9.62
CA GLN A 359 13.44 15.08 10.35
C GLN A 359 14.05 13.95 9.50
N GLN A 360 15.37 13.95 9.36
CA GLN A 360 16.09 12.97 8.56
C GLN A 360 16.25 11.61 9.26
N SER A 361 16.51 11.60 10.56
CA SER A 361 17.15 10.44 11.22
C SER A 361 16.19 9.41 11.82
N LEU A 362 14.90 9.48 11.54
CA LEU A 362 13.95 8.51 12.09
C LEU A 362 13.88 7.28 11.16
N SER A 363 14.49 6.17 11.60
CA SER A 363 14.42 4.81 10.99
C SER A 363 15.45 4.45 9.91
N ASN A 364 16.74 4.85 10.04
CA ASN A 364 17.82 4.48 9.09
C ASN A 364 17.56 4.88 7.62
N ARG A 365 16.78 5.95 7.38
CA ARG A 365 16.46 6.43 6.03
C ARG A 365 17.10 7.78 5.81
N THR A 366 17.89 7.96 4.77
CA THR A 366 18.48 9.24 4.41
C THR A 366 17.59 9.95 3.39
N THR A 367 16.86 10.98 3.81
CA THR A 367 16.30 11.98 2.88
C THR A 367 17.37 13.01 2.53
N SER A 368 17.34 13.56 1.31
CA SER A 368 18.19 14.70 0.96
C SER A 368 17.99 15.84 1.98
N LEU A 369 19.08 16.53 2.32
CA LEU A 369 19.07 17.59 3.34
C LEU A 369 18.17 18.75 2.87
N PRO A 370 17.04 19.06 3.54
CA PRO A 370 16.22 20.20 3.14
C PRO A 370 17.00 21.52 3.18
N GLU A 371 17.99 21.60 4.07
CA GLU A 371 18.90 22.75 4.17
C GLU A 371 19.84 22.88 2.97
N SER A 372 20.38 21.78 2.42
CA SER A 372 21.23 21.85 1.23
C SER A 372 20.40 22.29 0.03
N LEU A 373 19.22 21.71 -0.14
CA LEU A 373 18.31 22.07 -1.23
C LEU A 373 17.88 23.53 -1.17
N ALA A 374 17.47 24.02 0.01
CA ALA A 374 17.12 25.41 0.21
C ALA A 374 18.31 26.36 0.05
N ALA A 375 19.51 25.96 0.46
CA ALA A 375 20.73 26.75 0.29
C ALA A 375 21.10 26.88 -1.19
N THR A 376 21.11 25.76 -1.93
CA THR A 376 21.36 25.72 -3.38
C THR A 376 20.41 26.67 -4.12
N LEU A 377 19.10 26.53 -3.88
CA LEU A 377 18.08 27.35 -4.53
C LEU A 377 18.14 28.84 -4.16
N ARG A 378 18.61 29.21 -2.96
CA ARG A 378 18.74 30.63 -2.56
C ARG A 378 19.88 31.34 -3.26
N SER A 379 20.95 30.61 -3.60
CA SER A 379 22.12 31.16 -4.28
C SER A 379 22.02 31.09 -5.80
N ASP A 380 21.03 30.38 -6.33
CA ASP A 380 20.97 30.08 -7.76
C ASP A 380 20.30 31.18 -8.59
N PRO A 381 20.87 31.60 -9.73
CA PRO A 381 20.27 32.62 -10.60
C PRO A 381 18.97 32.19 -11.30
N TYR A 382 18.65 30.90 -11.37
CA TYR A 382 17.44 30.37 -12.02
C TYR A 382 16.29 30.11 -11.03
N ALA A 383 16.47 30.45 -9.76
CA ALA A 383 15.48 30.25 -8.72
C ALA A 383 15.27 31.54 -7.90
N THR A 384 14.02 31.93 -7.70
CA THR A 384 13.66 33.08 -6.86
C THR A 384 12.83 32.63 -5.66
N VAL A 385 13.30 32.97 -4.45
CA VAL A 385 12.50 32.77 -3.23
C VAL A 385 11.34 33.76 -3.25
N ALA A 386 10.12 33.23 -3.39
CA ALA A 386 8.90 34.03 -3.42
C ALA A 386 8.33 34.28 -2.02
N HIS A 387 8.44 33.29 -1.13
CA HIS A 387 7.93 33.39 0.23
C HIS A 387 8.67 32.46 1.19
N THR A 388 8.72 32.84 2.46
CA THR A 388 9.21 31.99 3.55
C THR A 388 8.28 32.17 4.73
N SER A 389 7.79 31.07 5.29
CA SER A 389 7.04 31.08 6.54
C SER A 389 7.58 29.96 7.44
N GLY A 390 8.13 30.35 8.59
CA GLY A 390 8.86 29.45 9.46
C GLY A 390 9.99 28.71 8.69
N PRO A 391 10.06 27.37 8.79
CA PRO A 391 11.04 26.55 8.07
C PRO A 391 10.64 26.24 6.61
N LEU A 392 9.49 26.72 6.13
CA LEU A 392 9.03 26.47 4.77
C LEU A 392 9.53 27.57 3.82
N THR A 393 10.09 27.17 2.68
CA THR A 393 10.51 28.10 1.63
C THR A 393 9.77 27.79 0.34
N LEU A 394 9.02 28.75 -0.19
CA LEU A 394 8.42 28.67 -1.51
C LEU A 394 9.33 29.35 -2.52
N VAL A 395 9.74 28.58 -3.52
CA VAL A 395 10.65 28.99 -4.58
C VAL A 395 9.91 28.95 -5.91
N ARG A 396 10.11 29.97 -6.73
CA ARG A 396 9.71 29.99 -8.12
C ARG A 396 10.94 29.71 -8.98
N LEU A 397 10.77 28.82 -9.95
CA LEU A 397 11.80 28.60 -10.97
C LEU A 397 11.62 29.63 -12.08
N ASP A 398 12.69 30.39 -12.36
CA ASP A 398 12.78 31.36 -13.45
C ASP A 398 13.35 30.70 -14.71
N VAL A 399 12.94 29.45 -14.94
CA VAL A 399 13.25 28.66 -16.12
C VAL A 399 12.15 28.88 -17.16
N ASN A 400 12.46 28.68 -18.45
CA ASN A 400 11.52 28.84 -19.56
C ASN A 400 10.52 27.67 -19.60
N ALA A 401 9.92 27.35 -18.47
CA ALA A 401 8.73 26.52 -18.39
C ALA A 401 7.63 27.29 -19.12
N ALA A 402 7.53 27.06 -20.43
CA ALA A 402 6.37 27.48 -21.20
C ALA A 402 5.18 26.73 -20.59
N ALA A 403 4.53 27.35 -19.61
CA ALA A 403 3.28 26.89 -19.05
C ALA A 403 2.25 26.95 -20.20
N GLY A 404 2.05 25.81 -20.87
CA GLY A 404 1.24 25.74 -22.07
C GLY A 404 1.36 24.39 -22.78
N THR A 405 0.45 24.15 -23.72
CA THR A 405 0.46 22.98 -24.60
C THR A 405 1.84 22.81 -25.24
N PRO A 406 2.45 21.61 -25.19
CA PRO A 406 3.73 21.36 -25.83
C PRO A 406 3.71 21.85 -27.27
N ALA A 407 4.71 22.64 -27.67
CA ALA A 407 4.79 23.18 -29.03
C ALA A 407 5.06 22.05 -30.05
N THR A 408 5.69 20.96 -29.59
CA THR A 408 6.01 19.75 -30.36
C THR A 408 5.96 18.53 -29.45
N TYR A 409 6.04 17.32 -30.02
CA TYR A 409 6.18 16.09 -29.25
C TYR A 409 7.12 15.10 -29.94
N ALA A 410 7.69 14.22 -29.13
CA ALA A 410 8.41 13.03 -29.56
C ALA A 410 7.61 11.79 -29.13
N THR A 411 7.74 10.69 -29.86
CA THR A 411 7.07 9.43 -29.51
C THR A 411 8.01 8.50 -28.75
N VAL A 412 7.47 7.72 -27.82
CA VAL A 412 8.21 6.70 -27.07
C VAL A 412 7.29 5.49 -26.85
N ALA A 413 7.81 4.30 -27.09
CA ALA A 413 7.03 3.06 -26.99
C ALA A 413 6.95 2.54 -25.54
N SER A 414 6.64 3.42 -24.59
CA SER A 414 6.57 3.14 -23.16
C SER A 414 5.51 4.01 -22.48
N ASP A 415 4.74 3.41 -21.58
CA ASP A 415 3.74 4.11 -20.75
C ASP A 415 4.38 4.73 -19.49
N GLN A 416 5.66 4.43 -19.22
CA GLN A 416 6.46 4.98 -18.11
C GLN A 416 7.82 5.46 -18.66
N PRO A 417 7.82 6.49 -19.52
CA PRO A 417 9.03 6.90 -20.21
C PRO A 417 10.03 7.61 -19.28
N ASP A 418 11.33 7.40 -19.43
CA ASP A 418 12.30 8.16 -18.62
C ASP A 418 12.33 9.64 -19.02
N LEU A 419 11.93 10.55 -18.12
CA LEU A 419 11.88 11.98 -18.40
C LEU A 419 13.26 12.64 -18.49
N GLN A 420 14.33 11.96 -18.07
CA GLN A 420 15.69 12.48 -18.23
C GLN A 420 16.03 12.74 -19.69
N VAL A 421 15.43 12.00 -20.64
CA VAL A 421 15.67 12.18 -22.08
C VAL A 421 15.21 13.54 -22.60
N LEU A 422 14.28 14.22 -21.92
CA LEU A 422 13.78 15.55 -22.31
C LEU A 422 14.91 16.59 -22.42
N ARG A 423 16.04 16.41 -21.71
CA ARG A 423 17.23 17.27 -21.80
C ARG A 423 17.88 17.26 -23.18
N TYR A 424 17.71 16.16 -23.92
CA TYR A 424 18.27 15.95 -25.26
C TYR A 424 17.29 16.32 -26.38
N LEU A 425 16.05 16.66 -26.03
CA LEU A 425 15.02 17.07 -26.96
C LEU A 425 14.90 18.60 -27.04
N PRO A 426 14.36 19.14 -28.15
CA PRO A 426 14.06 20.57 -28.26
C PRO A 426 13.20 21.09 -27.10
N ALA A 427 13.33 22.37 -26.78
CA ALA A 427 12.54 22.99 -25.73
C ALA A 427 11.04 22.97 -26.08
N GLY A 428 10.20 22.64 -25.09
CA GLY A 428 8.74 22.53 -25.27
C GLY A 428 8.30 21.26 -26.01
N THR A 429 9.17 20.25 -26.14
CA THR A 429 8.81 18.91 -26.59
C THR A 429 8.29 18.07 -25.42
N ALA A 430 7.12 17.47 -25.58
CA ALA A 430 6.63 16.43 -24.66
C ALA A 430 6.90 15.02 -25.19
N LEU A 431 7.00 14.04 -24.30
CA LEU A 431 7.07 12.63 -24.65
C LEU A 431 5.67 12.05 -24.74
N VAL A 432 5.35 11.41 -25.86
CA VAL A 432 4.04 10.81 -26.09
C VAL A 432 4.18 9.30 -26.16
N SER A 433 3.50 8.61 -25.25
CA SER A 433 3.48 7.16 -25.15
C SER A 433 2.65 6.55 -26.29
N THR A 434 3.33 6.29 -27.41
CA THR A 434 2.76 5.69 -28.62
C THR A 434 3.87 5.11 -29.49
N ARG A 435 3.49 4.38 -30.54
CA ARG A 435 4.45 3.83 -31.51
C ARG A 435 5.09 4.96 -32.32
N ALA A 436 6.29 4.70 -32.85
CA ALA A 436 7.00 5.61 -33.74
C ALA A 436 6.08 6.11 -34.88
N ALA A 437 5.96 7.44 -34.99
CA ALA A 437 5.15 8.10 -36.00
C ALA A 437 6.03 8.67 -37.14
N PRO A 438 5.63 8.55 -38.41
CA PRO A 438 6.41 9.07 -39.53
C PRO A 438 6.65 10.58 -39.43
N GLY A 439 7.90 11.01 -39.59
CA GLY A 439 8.28 12.43 -39.57
C GLY A 439 8.26 13.08 -38.18
N ILE A 440 8.15 12.29 -37.12
CA ILE A 440 8.21 12.70 -35.71
C ILE A 440 9.43 12.05 -35.05
N THR A 441 10.12 12.80 -34.19
CA THR A 441 11.24 12.26 -33.40
C THR A 441 10.76 11.10 -32.54
N ASN A 442 11.50 10.00 -32.53
CA ASN A 442 11.18 8.83 -31.71
C ASN A 442 12.31 8.55 -30.72
N VAL A 443 11.97 8.34 -29.46
CA VAL A 443 12.87 7.86 -28.42
C VAL A 443 12.74 6.35 -28.32
N ILE A 444 13.88 5.65 -28.37
CA ILE A 444 13.98 4.21 -28.19
C ILE A 444 14.70 3.98 -26.88
N GLU A 445 13.96 3.55 -25.87
CA GLU A 445 14.53 3.22 -24.56
C GLU A 445 15.42 1.98 -24.68
N VAL A 446 16.65 2.09 -24.20
CA VAL A 446 17.54 0.92 -24.14
C VAL A 446 17.19 0.14 -22.88
N PRO A 447 16.99 -1.19 -22.96
CA PRO A 447 16.75 -2.01 -21.78
C PRO A 447 17.81 -1.77 -20.71
N SER A 448 17.42 -1.86 -19.43
CA SER A 448 18.38 -1.77 -18.32
C SER A 448 19.45 -2.85 -18.45
N VAL A 449 20.66 -2.57 -17.94
CA VAL A 449 21.84 -3.43 -18.09
C VAL A 449 21.67 -4.85 -17.54
N ASN A 450 20.74 -5.07 -16.60
CA ASN A 450 20.40 -6.39 -16.09
C ASN A 450 19.65 -7.27 -17.13
N GLU A 451 19.05 -6.68 -18.16
CA GLU A 451 18.40 -7.39 -19.26
C GLU A 451 19.36 -7.70 -20.42
N TRP A 452 20.60 -7.21 -20.34
CA TRP A 452 21.59 -7.41 -21.39
C TRP A 452 22.14 -8.82 -21.36
N LEU A 453 22.47 -9.35 -22.55
CA LEU A 453 23.02 -10.68 -22.68
C LEU A 453 24.50 -10.68 -22.31
N GLN A 454 24.88 -11.55 -21.37
CA GLN A 454 26.27 -11.77 -21.06
C GLN A 454 26.97 -12.58 -22.17
N GLN A 455 28.02 -11.98 -22.75
CA GLN A 455 28.90 -12.63 -23.71
C GLN A 455 30.36 -12.47 -23.22
N GLY A 456 30.89 -13.53 -22.60
CA GLY A 456 32.21 -13.49 -21.98
C GLY A 456 32.29 -12.45 -20.85
N GLY A 457 33.29 -11.56 -20.92
CA GLY A 457 33.50 -10.46 -19.97
C GLY A 457 32.74 -9.18 -20.33
N THR A 458 31.67 -9.27 -21.14
CA THR A 458 30.85 -8.11 -21.52
C THR A 458 29.36 -8.42 -21.40
N LEU A 459 28.58 -7.42 -21.01
CA LEU A 459 27.13 -7.39 -21.21
C LEU A 459 26.85 -6.71 -22.54
N THR A 460 25.90 -7.25 -23.32
CA THR A 460 25.60 -6.79 -24.68
C THR A 460 24.10 -6.61 -24.90
N SER A 461 23.73 -5.56 -25.62
CA SER A 461 22.35 -5.31 -26.07
C SER A 461 22.37 -4.78 -27.50
N THR A 462 21.24 -4.85 -28.18
CA THR A 462 21.11 -4.39 -29.56
C THR A 462 19.85 -3.56 -29.72
N VAL A 463 19.98 -2.40 -30.36
CA VAL A 463 18.86 -1.50 -30.64
C VAL A 463 18.63 -1.47 -32.15
N ALA A 464 17.38 -1.61 -32.59
CA ALA A 464 17.05 -1.53 -34.01
C ALA A 464 17.07 -0.07 -34.49
N GLU A 465 17.70 0.18 -35.65
CA GLU A 465 17.78 1.49 -36.30
C GLU A 465 17.17 1.43 -37.70
N PRO A 466 15.83 1.44 -37.84
CA PRO A 466 15.17 1.48 -39.14
C PRO A 466 15.67 2.63 -40.04
N PRO A 467 15.64 2.48 -41.37
CA PRO A 467 16.01 3.57 -42.27
C PRO A 467 15.01 4.75 -42.19
N GLY A 468 15.48 5.96 -42.47
CA GLY A 468 14.66 7.18 -42.54
C GLY A 468 14.84 8.16 -41.38
N SER A 469 15.77 7.88 -40.47
CA SER A 469 16.13 8.72 -39.34
C SER A 469 17.65 8.74 -39.11
N GLN A 470 18.13 9.80 -38.48
CA GLN A 470 19.43 9.89 -37.86
C GLN A 470 19.33 9.45 -36.40
N TYR A 471 20.25 8.59 -35.97
CA TYR A 471 20.25 7.99 -34.64
C TYR A 471 21.37 8.58 -33.78
N SER A 472 21.03 8.95 -32.54
CA SER A 472 21.98 9.43 -31.54
C SER A 472 21.79 8.67 -30.24
N LEU A 473 22.84 7.98 -29.79
CA LEU A 473 22.88 7.38 -28.46
C LEU A 473 23.14 8.49 -27.42
N VAL A 474 22.31 8.53 -26.39
CA VAL A 474 22.46 9.45 -25.25
C VAL A 474 22.53 8.64 -23.96
N ALA A 475 23.29 9.15 -23.00
CA ALA A 475 23.32 8.61 -21.65
C ALA A 475 22.60 9.57 -20.71
N LEU A 476 21.64 9.06 -19.94
CA LEU A 476 20.73 9.88 -19.16
C LEU A 476 21.35 10.30 -17.82
N ASN A 477 22.19 9.44 -17.24
CA ASN A 477 22.74 9.62 -15.90
C ASN A 477 24.23 10.03 -15.84
N SER A 478 25.00 9.89 -16.93
CA SER A 478 26.42 10.21 -16.96
C SER A 478 26.93 10.31 -18.40
N ASP A 479 28.22 10.58 -18.59
CA ASP A 479 28.86 10.54 -19.91
C ASP A 479 29.08 9.08 -20.37
N LEU A 480 28.80 8.80 -21.64
CA LEU A 480 28.99 7.46 -22.26
C LEU A 480 30.39 6.87 -22.03
N THR A 481 31.41 7.72 -22.06
CA THR A 481 32.82 7.31 -21.87
C THR A 481 33.12 6.95 -20.42
N ALA A 482 32.54 7.68 -19.46
CA ALA A 482 32.64 7.37 -18.03
C ALA A 482 31.96 6.03 -17.72
N LEU A 483 30.86 5.73 -18.42
CA LEU A 483 30.10 4.48 -18.29
C LEU A 483 30.79 3.24 -18.89
N GLY A 484 31.89 3.42 -19.62
CA GLY A 484 32.58 2.34 -20.32
C GLY A 484 31.75 1.68 -21.44
N VAL A 485 30.67 2.34 -21.88
CA VAL A 485 29.78 1.84 -22.93
C VAL A 485 30.47 1.97 -24.28
N ARG A 486 30.46 0.87 -25.05
CA ARG A 486 30.90 0.86 -26.46
C ARG A 486 29.69 0.65 -27.34
N ALA A 487 29.47 1.61 -28.23
CA ALA A 487 28.43 1.55 -29.25
C ALA A 487 29.07 1.31 -30.63
N LEU A 488 28.71 0.20 -31.26
CA LEU A 488 29.20 -0.20 -32.57
C LEU A 488 28.04 -0.14 -33.57
N PRO A 489 28.02 0.84 -34.49
CA PRO A 489 26.97 0.92 -35.49
C PRO A 489 27.10 -0.25 -36.48
N ALA A 490 25.97 -0.87 -36.81
CA ALA A 490 25.84 -1.90 -37.82
C ALA A 490 24.67 -1.55 -38.77
N PRO A 491 24.59 -2.14 -39.97
CA PRO A 491 23.50 -1.83 -40.89
C PRO A 491 22.12 -2.11 -40.28
N GLY A 492 21.38 -1.04 -39.98
CA GLY A 492 20.03 -1.09 -39.42
C GLY A 492 19.94 -1.39 -37.92
N ARG A 493 21.06 -1.33 -37.17
CA ARG A 493 21.07 -1.54 -35.72
C ARG A 493 22.31 -0.95 -35.03
N LEU A 494 22.19 -0.70 -33.74
CA LEU A 494 23.29 -0.30 -32.85
C LEU A 494 23.60 -1.43 -31.86
N ASP A 495 24.83 -1.95 -31.90
CA ASP A 495 25.29 -2.97 -30.97
C ASP A 495 25.96 -2.27 -29.76
N LEU A 496 25.42 -2.47 -28.57
CA LEU A 496 25.88 -1.89 -27.31
C LEU A 496 26.61 -2.93 -26.48
N SER A 497 27.71 -2.53 -25.83
CA SER A 497 28.44 -3.41 -24.93
C SER A 497 29.08 -2.66 -23.76
N VAL A 498 29.12 -3.31 -22.60
CA VAL A 498 29.75 -2.79 -21.37
C VAL A 498 30.63 -3.91 -20.78
N PRO A 499 31.90 -3.62 -20.45
CA PRO A 499 32.77 -4.60 -19.82
C PRO A 499 32.30 -4.89 -18.39
N VAL A 500 32.36 -6.16 -17.97
CA VAL A 500 32.01 -6.57 -16.61
C VAL A 500 33.07 -7.48 -16.01
N THR A 501 33.22 -7.42 -14.70
CA THR A 501 34.08 -8.34 -13.93
C THR A 501 33.20 -9.32 -13.17
N GLN A 502 33.40 -10.62 -13.37
CA GLN A 502 32.68 -11.65 -12.62
C GLN A 502 33.35 -11.89 -11.28
N ASP A 503 32.55 -11.92 -10.21
CA ASP A 503 33.11 -11.93 -8.87
C ASP A 503 32.61 -13.04 -7.92
N VAL A 504 31.55 -13.80 -8.23
CA VAL A 504 31.11 -14.87 -7.33
C VAL A 504 32.05 -16.09 -7.42
N PRO A 505 32.83 -16.41 -6.36
CA PRO A 505 33.67 -17.60 -6.37
C PRO A 505 32.82 -18.86 -6.26
N ASN A 506 33.08 -19.87 -7.10
CA ASN A 506 32.32 -21.13 -7.14
C ASN A 506 30.79 -20.90 -7.34
N GLY A 507 30.40 -19.89 -8.12
CA GLY A 507 28.99 -19.62 -8.42
C GLY A 507 28.34 -20.64 -9.38
N ASP A 508 29.13 -21.45 -10.07
CA ASP A 508 28.66 -22.59 -10.85
C ASP A 508 28.49 -23.87 -10.01
N PHE A 509 28.86 -23.83 -8.73
CA PHE A 509 28.83 -24.92 -7.78
C PHE A 509 29.63 -26.17 -8.21
N ALA A 510 30.58 -26.01 -9.14
CA ALA A 510 31.39 -27.13 -9.62
C ALA A 510 32.32 -27.70 -8.53
N ALA A 511 32.69 -26.89 -7.53
CA ALA A 511 33.48 -27.32 -6.38
C ALA A 511 32.65 -27.74 -5.16
N GLY A 512 31.32 -27.85 -5.30
CA GLY A 512 30.40 -28.14 -4.20
C GLY A 512 29.69 -26.87 -3.65
N PRO A 513 29.02 -26.96 -2.48
CA PRO A 513 28.40 -25.80 -1.83
C PRO A 513 29.43 -24.75 -1.40
N TRP A 514 29.00 -23.51 -1.16
CA TRP A 514 29.90 -22.44 -0.70
C TRP A 514 30.46 -22.70 0.70
N ARG A 515 29.64 -23.24 1.61
CA ARG A 515 30.06 -23.67 2.94
C ARG A 515 29.94 -25.19 3.08
N ALA A 516 30.71 -25.75 4.01
CA ALA A 516 30.69 -27.17 4.29
C ALA A 516 29.40 -27.64 4.99
N ALA A 517 28.73 -26.74 5.71
CA ALA A 517 27.47 -26.99 6.41
C ALA A 517 26.49 -25.84 6.14
N VAL A 518 25.24 -26.21 5.86
CA VAL A 518 24.12 -25.27 5.69
C VAL A 518 23.90 -24.49 6.98
N SER A 519 23.66 -23.19 6.87
CA SER A 519 23.39 -22.33 8.02
C SER A 519 21.88 -22.23 8.27
N ASP A 520 21.51 -22.03 9.53
CA ASP A 520 20.16 -21.60 9.93
C ASP A 520 20.14 -20.08 10.06
N CYS A 521 19.54 -19.40 9.10
CA CYS A 521 19.47 -17.94 9.08
C CYS A 521 18.32 -17.35 9.91
N ASN A 522 17.55 -18.19 10.61
CA ASN A 522 16.47 -17.77 11.50
C ASN A 522 16.79 -17.98 12.99
N ALA A 523 18.01 -18.42 13.33
CA ALA A 523 18.41 -18.86 14.68
C ALA A 523 18.38 -17.74 15.75
N THR A 524 17.18 -17.34 16.15
CA THR A 524 16.84 -16.58 17.35
C THR A 524 16.72 -17.50 18.57
N VAL A 525 16.76 -18.82 18.37
CA VAL A 525 16.70 -19.85 19.42
C VAL A 525 17.83 -20.83 19.20
N GLY A 526 18.85 -20.82 20.05
CA GLY A 526 20.09 -21.59 19.88
C GLY A 526 19.91 -23.11 20.00
N GLY A 527 19.55 -23.77 18.90
CA GLY A 527 19.61 -25.23 18.70
C GLY A 527 20.05 -25.58 17.29
N GLU A 528 20.67 -26.74 17.09
CA GLU A 528 20.92 -27.27 15.74
C GLU A 528 19.57 -27.48 15.04
N ALA A 529 19.27 -26.70 14.01
CA ALA A 529 18.02 -26.82 13.26
C ALA A 529 17.94 -28.18 12.55
N ALA A 530 17.09 -29.06 13.06
CA ALA A 530 16.85 -30.37 12.47
C ALA A 530 16.08 -30.22 11.14
N GLY A 531 16.67 -30.68 10.04
CA GLY A 531 15.99 -30.74 8.73
C GLY A 531 16.39 -29.67 7.71
N LEU A 532 17.55 -29.04 7.87
CA LEU A 532 18.18 -28.21 6.83
C LEU A 532 19.13 -29.07 5.98
N SER A 533 19.17 -28.86 4.66
CA SER A 533 20.12 -29.54 3.79
C SER A 533 20.54 -28.68 2.59
N ALA A 534 21.77 -28.89 2.14
CA ALA A 534 22.39 -28.21 1.01
C ALA A 534 23.16 -29.26 0.18
N VAL A 535 22.74 -29.51 -1.06
CA VAL A 535 23.29 -30.59 -1.90
C VAL A 535 23.50 -30.10 -3.32
N VAL A 536 24.66 -30.38 -3.92
CA VAL A 536 24.89 -30.15 -5.35
C VAL A 536 24.54 -31.39 -6.15
N ARG A 537 23.63 -31.25 -7.12
CA ARG A 537 23.30 -32.27 -8.12
C ARG A 537 24.07 -32.00 -9.40
N ASN A 538 24.97 -32.90 -9.75
CA ASN A 538 25.66 -32.86 -11.04
C ASN A 538 24.65 -33.02 -12.17
N HIS A 539 24.75 -32.17 -13.20
CA HIS A 539 23.84 -32.16 -14.36
C HIS A 539 22.35 -31.91 -14.03
N GLY A 540 22.04 -31.32 -12.87
CA GLY A 540 20.67 -30.95 -12.50
C GLY A 540 20.19 -29.61 -13.08
N GLY A 541 21.13 -28.73 -13.47
CA GLY A 541 20.88 -27.36 -13.91
C GLY A 541 20.70 -27.20 -15.42
N PRO A 542 20.35 -25.98 -15.87
CA PRO A 542 20.20 -25.66 -17.29
C PRO A 542 21.46 -26.00 -18.09
N GLY A 543 21.29 -26.60 -19.27
CA GLY A 543 22.40 -26.99 -20.13
C GLY A 543 23.32 -28.07 -19.53
N GLY A 544 22.87 -28.80 -18.49
CA GLY A 544 23.67 -29.83 -17.82
C GLY A 544 24.67 -29.28 -16.81
N ALA A 545 24.52 -28.03 -16.38
CA ALA A 545 25.30 -27.44 -15.28
C ALA A 545 24.99 -28.12 -13.93
N PRO A 546 25.87 -28.01 -12.93
CA PRO A 546 25.52 -28.37 -11.55
C PRO A 546 24.36 -27.51 -11.04
N ALA A 547 23.46 -28.11 -10.26
CA ALA A 547 22.38 -27.42 -9.56
C ALA A 547 22.60 -27.54 -8.05
N PHE A 548 22.58 -26.41 -7.35
CA PHE A 548 22.63 -26.34 -5.91
C PHE A 548 21.22 -26.40 -5.32
N VAL A 549 20.93 -27.44 -4.56
CA VAL A 549 19.61 -27.68 -3.94
C VAL A 549 19.69 -27.33 -2.47
N LEU A 550 18.88 -26.35 -2.07
CA LEU A 550 18.74 -25.90 -0.69
C LEU A 550 17.36 -26.33 -0.20
N SER A 551 17.29 -26.96 0.97
CA SER A 551 16.03 -27.45 1.53
C SER A 551 15.89 -27.17 3.02
N ALA A 552 14.68 -26.83 3.45
CA ALA A 552 14.34 -26.63 4.85
C ALA A 552 13.02 -27.31 5.19
N GLN A 553 13.01 -28.12 6.25
CA GLN A 553 11.77 -28.66 6.81
C GLN A 553 11.16 -27.71 7.86
N GLN A 554 12.01 -27.13 8.70
CA GLN A 554 11.71 -26.12 9.71
C GLN A 554 12.77 -25.01 9.59
N ASP A 555 12.50 -23.82 10.11
CA ASP A 555 13.40 -22.65 10.08
C ASP A 555 13.85 -22.24 8.67
N VAL A 556 15.00 -21.58 8.52
CA VAL A 556 15.45 -21.01 7.24
C VAL A 556 16.83 -21.57 6.90
N ALA A 557 16.88 -22.49 5.92
CA ALA A 557 18.14 -22.94 5.35
C ALA A 557 18.75 -21.80 4.53
N CYS A 558 20.03 -21.53 4.74
CA CYS A 558 20.76 -20.54 3.95
C CYS A 558 22.20 -20.97 3.64
N GLU A 559 22.65 -20.54 2.47
CA GLU A 559 24.07 -20.53 2.08
C GLU A 559 24.48 -19.10 1.81
N SER A 560 25.73 -18.77 2.13
CA SER A 560 26.22 -17.42 1.88
C SER A 560 27.68 -17.35 1.45
N GLN A 561 27.93 -16.36 0.60
CA GLN A 561 29.23 -16.07 0.02
C GLN A 561 29.53 -14.58 0.08
N VAL A 562 30.74 -14.24 0.53
CA VAL A 562 31.22 -12.85 0.52
C VAL A 562 31.62 -12.48 -0.92
N LEU A 563 31.15 -11.33 -1.39
CA LEU A 563 31.47 -10.79 -2.70
C LEU A 563 32.70 -9.88 -2.58
N ARG A 564 33.61 -9.92 -3.56
CA ARG A 564 34.65 -8.90 -3.74
C ARG A 564 34.09 -7.76 -4.58
N TRP A 565 33.78 -6.69 -3.89
CA TRP A 565 33.09 -5.56 -4.46
C TRP A 565 33.93 -4.29 -4.31
N ASN A 566 33.95 -3.44 -5.35
CA ASN A 566 34.78 -2.24 -5.42
C ASN A 566 33.94 -0.96 -5.41
N ASP A 567 32.88 -0.93 -4.60
CA ASP A 567 32.00 0.23 -4.46
C ASP A 567 31.28 0.63 -5.76
N ARG A 568 30.83 -0.37 -6.53
CA ARG A 568 30.17 -0.17 -7.84
C ARG A 568 28.91 -0.99 -8.00
N PRO A 569 27.91 -0.51 -8.75
CA PRO A 569 26.75 -1.33 -9.08
C PRO A 569 27.16 -2.64 -9.79
N PHE A 570 26.38 -3.69 -9.59
CA PHE A 570 26.61 -4.97 -10.24
C PHE A 570 25.30 -5.65 -10.62
N VAL A 571 25.36 -6.47 -11.66
CA VAL A 571 24.22 -7.31 -12.06
C VAL A 571 24.34 -8.67 -11.37
N LEU A 572 23.39 -8.98 -10.49
CA LEU A 572 23.22 -10.30 -9.91
C LEU A 572 22.38 -11.16 -10.85
N SER A 573 22.93 -12.27 -11.32
CA SER A 573 22.28 -13.15 -12.30
C SER A 573 22.46 -14.62 -11.91
N PHE A 574 21.39 -15.40 -11.99
CA PHE A 574 21.40 -16.85 -11.72
C PHE A 574 20.18 -17.53 -12.34
N ASP A 575 20.21 -18.86 -12.43
CA ASP A 575 19.00 -19.65 -12.68
C ASP A 575 18.43 -20.19 -11.38
N VAL A 576 17.12 -20.25 -11.29
CA VAL A 576 16.39 -20.74 -10.12
C VAL A 576 15.22 -21.62 -10.52
N LYS A 577 14.91 -22.60 -9.69
CA LYS A 577 13.73 -23.47 -9.81
C LYS A 577 13.14 -23.68 -8.43
N HIS A 578 11.84 -23.41 -8.27
CA HIS A 578 11.10 -23.76 -7.06
C HIS A 578 10.64 -25.21 -7.15
N ASP A 579 11.18 -26.11 -6.33
CA ASP A 579 10.83 -27.54 -6.39
C ASP A 579 9.60 -27.86 -5.52
N SER A 580 9.57 -27.36 -4.29
CA SER A 580 8.45 -27.54 -3.36
C SER A 580 8.45 -26.55 -2.20
N GLY A 581 7.27 -26.32 -1.59
CA GLY A 581 7.13 -25.59 -0.34
C GLY A 581 7.14 -24.07 -0.50
N ALA A 582 8.00 -23.38 0.25
CA ALA A 582 8.14 -21.92 0.21
C ALA A 582 9.01 -21.47 -0.97
N ALA A 583 8.60 -20.37 -1.59
CA ALA A 583 9.28 -19.76 -2.73
C ALA A 583 10.75 -19.41 -2.42
N PRO A 584 11.63 -19.42 -3.45
CA PRO A 584 13.02 -19.03 -3.28
C PRO A 584 13.14 -17.56 -2.92
N SER A 585 14.12 -17.22 -2.09
CA SER A 585 14.46 -15.84 -1.77
C SER A 585 15.97 -15.64 -1.68
N ILE A 586 16.40 -14.39 -1.84
CA ILE A 586 17.80 -13.98 -1.78
C ILE A 586 17.95 -12.74 -0.91
N CYS A 587 19.17 -12.48 -0.46
CA CYS A 587 19.56 -11.19 0.11
C CYS A 587 21.00 -10.89 -0.27
N VAL A 588 21.24 -9.68 -0.78
CA VAL A 588 22.58 -9.11 -0.78
C VAL A 588 22.69 -8.33 0.52
N TRP A 589 23.34 -8.93 1.52
CA TRP A 589 23.47 -8.37 2.84
C TRP A 589 24.58 -7.32 2.89
N GLU A 590 24.22 -6.11 3.27
CA GLU A 590 25.11 -4.99 3.51
C GLU A 590 25.55 -5.03 4.97
N VAL A 591 26.76 -5.52 5.22
CA VAL A 591 27.22 -5.91 6.56
C VAL A 591 27.17 -4.73 7.54
N GLU A 592 27.64 -3.56 7.10
CA GLU A 592 27.74 -2.37 7.93
C GLU A 592 26.36 -1.79 8.30
N LEU A 593 25.37 -1.93 7.41
CA LEU A 593 24.01 -1.42 7.63
C LEU A 593 23.07 -2.47 8.24
N SER A 594 23.48 -3.73 8.25
CA SER A 594 22.67 -4.86 8.73
C SER A 594 21.30 -4.92 8.05
N THR A 595 21.30 -4.71 6.72
CA THR A 595 20.10 -4.75 5.88
C THR A 595 20.35 -5.51 4.59
N CYS A 596 19.28 -5.92 3.92
CA CYS A 596 19.35 -6.44 2.56
C CYS A 596 19.25 -5.28 1.57
N ALA A 597 20.19 -5.22 0.63
CA ALA A 597 20.05 -4.36 -0.54
C ALA A 597 18.78 -4.75 -1.32
N VAL A 598 18.14 -3.76 -1.92
CA VAL A 598 16.90 -3.96 -2.68
C VAL A 598 17.18 -4.83 -3.90
N ALA A 599 16.53 -5.99 -3.96
CA ALA A 599 16.58 -6.91 -5.09
C ALA A 599 15.17 -7.25 -5.56
N GLY A 600 14.98 -7.41 -6.88
CA GLY A 600 13.69 -7.79 -7.45
C GLY A 600 13.23 -9.18 -6.99
N ALA A 601 11.92 -9.45 -7.07
CA ALA A 601 11.36 -10.74 -6.68
C ALA A 601 11.96 -11.89 -7.51
N VAL A 602 12.33 -12.98 -6.83
CA VAL A 602 12.87 -14.18 -7.47
C VAL A 602 11.72 -14.98 -8.10
N PRO A 603 11.88 -15.51 -9.33
CA PRO A 603 10.85 -16.32 -9.98
C PRO A 603 10.42 -17.52 -9.12
N ASP A 604 9.12 -17.61 -8.90
CA ASP A 604 8.46 -18.72 -8.20
C ASP A 604 7.77 -19.63 -9.22
N GLN A 605 8.54 -20.57 -9.79
CA GLN A 605 8.01 -21.53 -10.76
C GLN A 605 8.74 -22.88 -10.73
N PRO A 606 8.03 -23.98 -11.10
CA PRO A 606 8.58 -25.34 -11.05
C PRO A 606 9.58 -25.67 -12.16
N SER A 607 9.74 -24.78 -13.14
CA SER A 607 10.74 -24.89 -14.21
C SER A 607 11.87 -23.89 -13.99
N TRP A 608 13.07 -24.23 -14.46
CA TRP A 608 14.21 -23.32 -14.46
C TRP A 608 13.83 -21.96 -15.07
N ALA A 609 14.04 -20.91 -14.29
CA ALA A 609 13.85 -19.52 -14.64
C ALA A 609 15.20 -18.81 -14.57
N HIS A 610 15.43 -17.85 -15.46
CA HIS A 610 16.55 -16.94 -15.33
C HIS A 610 16.15 -15.74 -14.46
N TYR A 611 16.96 -15.40 -13.47
CA TYR A 611 16.86 -14.19 -12.67
C TYR A 611 18.01 -13.26 -12.99
N SER A 612 17.71 -11.97 -13.10
CA SER A 612 18.72 -10.92 -13.25
C SER A 612 18.23 -9.62 -12.62
N ALA A 613 19.03 -9.03 -11.73
CA ALA A 613 18.72 -7.76 -11.07
C ALA A 613 19.97 -6.87 -11.01
N LEU A 614 19.77 -5.57 -11.22
CA LEU A 614 20.79 -4.57 -10.92
C LEU A 614 20.76 -4.28 -9.43
N ILE A 615 21.91 -4.39 -8.78
CA ILE A 615 22.09 -4.11 -7.36
C ILE A 615 23.01 -2.89 -7.23
N THR A 616 22.51 -1.85 -6.55
CA THR A 616 23.27 -0.66 -6.18
C THR A 616 23.33 -0.60 -4.65
N PRO A 617 24.47 -0.99 -4.05
CA PRO A 617 24.61 -0.94 -2.60
C PRO A 617 24.55 0.47 -2.04
N ASP A 618 24.12 0.61 -0.80
CA ASP A 618 24.04 1.89 -0.11
C ASP A 618 25.43 2.49 0.14
N ALA A 619 25.50 3.83 0.14
CA ALA A 619 26.75 4.55 0.35
C ALA A 619 27.38 4.24 1.72
N GLY A 620 28.69 3.98 1.74
CA GLY A 620 29.44 3.69 2.96
C GLY A 620 29.42 2.21 3.39
N VAL A 621 28.75 1.35 2.63
CA VAL A 621 28.94 -0.10 2.71
C VAL A 621 30.33 -0.44 2.18
N SER A 622 30.99 -1.44 2.75
CA SER A 622 32.30 -1.92 2.26
C SER A 622 32.36 -3.43 2.10
N THR A 623 31.40 -4.15 2.71
CA THR A 623 31.35 -5.61 2.66
C THR A 623 29.95 -6.07 2.27
N LEU A 624 29.89 -6.89 1.21
CA LEU A 624 28.65 -7.53 0.75
C LEU A 624 28.73 -9.05 0.92
N ALA A 625 27.62 -9.63 1.37
CA ALA A 625 27.44 -11.07 1.39
C ALA A 625 26.15 -11.46 0.67
N LEU A 626 26.27 -12.31 -0.35
CA LEU A 626 25.10 -12.89 -1.02
C LEU A 626 24.60 -14.09 -0.21
N PHE A 627 23.32 -14.08 0.11
CA PHE A 627 22.60 -15.19 0.73
C PHE A 627 21.56 -15.75 -0.22
N LEU A 628 21.51 -17.08 -0.29
CA LEU A 628 20.42 -17.84 -0.90
C LEU A 628 19.63 -18.51 0.22
N TYR A 629 18.30 -18.41 0.18
CA TYR A 629 17.44 -18.94 1.25
C TYR A 629 16.45 -19.98 0.75
N THR A 630 16.03 -20.83 1.69
CA THR A 630 14.83 -21.65 1.58
C THR A 630 14.17 -21.72 2.95
N GLU A 631 12.95 -21.22 3.05
CA GLU A 631 12.18 -21.20 4.28
C GLU A 631 11.39 -22.52 4.45
N GLY A 632 11.48 -23.12 5.63
CA GLY A 632 10.72 -24.31 5.99
C GLY A 632 9.25 -23.96 6.18
N SER A 633 8.37 -24.69 5.50
CA SER A 633 6.92 -24.47 5.57
C SER A 633 6.28 -24.99 6.87
N GLY A 634 7.04 -25.66 7.74
CA GLY A 634 6.53 -26.26 8.99
C GLY A 634 5.59 -27.45 8.77
N VAL A 635 5.41 -27.89 7.51
CA VAL A 635 4.55 -29.01 7.11
C VAL A 635 5.40 -30.27 6.87
N ALA A 636 4.75 -31.42 6.64
CA ALA A 636 5.44 -32.71 6.49
C ALA A 636 6.40 -32.77 5.29
N THR A 637 6.15 -32.00 4.23
CA THR A 637 7.02 -31.91 3.05
C THR A 637 7.98 -30.72 3.19
N PRO A 638 9.30 -30.95 3.08
CA PRO A 638 10.27 -29.86 3.16
C PRO A 638 10.13 -28.91 1.97
N SER A 639 10.43 -27.63 2.21
CA SER A 639 10.64 -26.68 1.13
C SER A 639 11.97 -26.97 0.46
N ALA A 640 12.04 -26.86 -0.86
CA ALA A 640 13.24 -27.09 -1.64
C ALA A 640 13.30 -26.15 -2.84
N ASN A 641 14.45 -25.48 -3.00
CA ASN A 641 14.74 -24.60 -4.12
C ASN A 641 16.09 -24.98 -4.74
N GLU A 642 16.18 -24.90 -6.07
CA GLU A 642 17.40 -25.19 -6.82
C GLU A 642 17.94 -23.91 -7.46
N PHE A 643 19.26 -23.70 -7.36
CA PHE A 643 19.97 -22.55 -7.91
C PHE A 643 21.11 -23.04 -8.82
N ALA A 644 21.41 -22.32 -9.90
CA ALA A 644 22.53 -22.62 -10.78
C ALA A 644 23.13 -21.35 -11.39
N ARG A 645 24.41 -21.43 -11.81
CA ARG A 645 25.12 -20.36 -12.53
C ARG A 645 25.02 -18.98 -11.85
N VAL A 646 25.25 -18.91 -10.54
CA VAL A 646 25.21 -17.67 -9.77
C VAL A 646 26.39 -16.77 -10.13
N ARG A 647 26.10 -15.53 -10.50
CA ARG A 647 27.07 -14.53 -10.95
C ARG A 647 26.72 -13.17 -10.38
N ALA A 648 27.74 -12.46 -9.92
CA ALA A 648 27.71 -11.02 -9.70
C ALA A 648 28.65 -10.42 -10.74
N LEU A 649 28.09 -9.60 -11.63
CA LEU A 649 28.80 -8.98 -12.75
C LEU A 649 28.97 -7.51 -12.43
N GLU A 650 30.13 -7.16 -11.88
CA GLU A 650 30.45 -5.79 -11.48
C GLU A 650 30.65 -4.90 -12.71
N LEU A 651 30.02 -3.73 -12.68
CA LEU A 651 30.07 -2.73 -13.74
C LEU A 651 31.33 -1.86 -13.61
N PRO A 652 31.80 -1.22 -14.70
CA PRO A 652 33.01 -0.43 -14.68
C PRO A 652 32.84 0.93 -13.97
N SER A 653 31.60 1.30 -13.65
CA SER A 653 31.15 2.57 -13.10
C SER A 653 29.68 2.40 -12.68
N ASP A 654 28.95 3.51 -12.55
CA ASP A 654 27.49 3.50 -12.44
C ASP A 654 26.82 2.71 -13.57
N ALA A 655 25.62 2.20 -13.28
CA ALA A 655 24.84 1.48 -14.25
C ALA A 655 24.42 2.40 -15.41
N PRO A 656 24.69 2.02 -16.67
CA PRO A 656 24.37 2.88 -17.79
C PRO A 656 22.86 2.95 -17.98
N LEU A 657 22.35 4.17 -18.00
CA LEU A 657 20.96 4.47 -18.37
C LEU A 657 20.99 5.18 -19.71
N LEU A 658 20.52 4.50 -20.76
CA LEU A 658 20.77 4.89 -22.15
C LEU A 658 19.47 4.97 -22.94
N ASP A 659 19.41 5.93 -23.85
CA ASP A 659 18.35 6.03 -24.85
C ASP A 659 18.94 6.26 -26.23
N VAL A 660 18.20 5.88 -27.27
CA VAL A 660 18.52 6.23 -28.65
C VAL A 660 17.45 7.19 -29.19
N ILE A 661 17.90 8.37 -29.62
CA ILE A 661 17.04 9.39 -30.25
C ILE A 661 17.10 9.20 -31.76
N ALA A 662 15.96 8.89 -32.36
CA ALA A 662 15.78 8.79 -33.81
C ALA A 662 15.14 10.08 -34.34
N THR A 663 15.94 10.94 -34.96
CA THR A 663 15.49 12.19 -35.60
C THR A 663 15.18 11.92 -37.08
N PRO A 664 13.95 12.12 -37.55
CA PRO A 664 13.57 11.79 -38.92
C PRO A 664 14.33 12.65 -39.95
N ASP A 665 14.74 12.04 -41.07
CA ASP A 665 15.43 12.73 -42.18
C ASP A 665 14.54 13.82 -42.82
N SER A 666 13.22 13.66 -42.70
CA SER A 666 12.22 14.64 -43.13
C SER A 666 11.20 14.86 -42.03
N VAL A 667 11.17 16.09 -41.49
CA VAL A 667 10.22 16.49 -40.45
C VAL A 667 8.82 16.62 -41.06
N ALA A 668 7.80 16.13 -40.37
CA ALA A 668 6.41 16.32 -40.77
C ALA A 668 6.10 17.82 -40.90
N ARG A 669 5.54 18.25 -42.04
CA ARG A 669 5.27 19.67 -42.29
C ARG A 669 4.17 20.24 -41.39
N ASP A 670 3.22 19.40 -40.97
CA ASP A 670 2.12 19.73 -40.06
C ASP A 670 1.85 18.52 -39.14
N PRO A 671 2.60 18.34 -38.04
CA PRO A 671 2.30 17.28 -37.09
C PRO A 671 0.89 17.48 -36.52
N SER A 672 0.14 16.39 -36.36
CA SER A 672 -1.19 16.45 -35.76
C SER A 672 -1.10 17.10 -34.37
N PRO A 673 -1.97 18.06 -34.03
CA PRO A 673 -1.87 18.79 -32.77
C PRO A 673 -1.98 17.84 -31.59
N LEU A 674 -1.10 18.00 -30.60
CA LEU A 674 -1.19 17.33 -29.32
C LEU A 674 -1.92 18.24 -28.33
N MET A 675 -2.93 17.71 -27.65
CA MET A 675 -3.53 18.36 -26.49
C MET A 675 -3.32 17.50 -25.25
N ALA A 676 -2.52 17.98 -24.30
CA ALA A 676 -2.42 17.39 -22.96
C ALA A 676 -3.51 17.97 -22.06
N SER A 677 -4.19 17.14 -21.27
CA SER A 677 -5.17 17.60 -20.28
C SER A 677 -4.61 17.53 -18.88
N ASP A 678 -4.75 18.65 -18.20
CA ASP A 678 -4.35 18.88 -16.83
C ASP A 678 -5.38 18.34 -15.81
N GLN A 679 -6.55 17.89 -16.27
CA GLN A 679 -7.65 17.36 -15.46
C GLN A 679 -7.90 15.86 -15.67
N ALA A 680 -7.35 15.29 -16.75
CA ALA A 680 -7.62 13.90 -17.10
C ALA A 680 -6.57 12.99 -16.45
N PHE A 681 -6.95 12.35 -15.35
CA PHE A 681 -6.09 11.51 -14.50
C PHE A 681 -6.36 10.00 -14.63
N ASP A 682 -7.27 9.59 -15.52
CA ASP A 682 -7.79 8.21 -15.61
C ASP A 682 -8.09 7.84 -17.07
N ASP A 683 -7.96 6.57 -17.43
CA ASP A 683 -8.13 6.07 -18.80
C ASP A 683 -9.59 6.16 -19.32
N ARG A 684 -10.56 6.45 -18.45
CA ARG A 684 -11.98 6.61 -18.81
C ARG A 684 -12.34 8.03 -19.24
N TRP A 685 -11.37 8.95 -19.28
CA TRP A 685 -11.52 10.23 -19.96
C TRP A 685 -11.45 10.03 -21.47
N THR A 686 -12.37 10.65 -22.21
CA THR A 686 -12.41 10.49 -23.68
C THR A 686 -12.68 11.80 -24.40
N ALA A 687 -12.10 11.93 -25.60
CA ALA A 687 -12.25 13.06 -26.50
C ALA A 687 -12.16 12.56 -27.97
N PRO A 688 -12.54 13.37 -28.98
CA PRO A 688 -12.37 13.03 -30.40
C PRO A 688 -10.89 13.18 -30.79
N GLY A 689 -10.15 12.08 -30.74
CA GLY A 689 -8.73 12.03 -31.10
C GLY A 689 -8.12 10.68 -30.69
N GLU A 690 -6.85 10.47 -31.05
CA GLU A 690 -6.09 9.33 -30.55
C GLU A 690 -5.64 9.64 -29.12
N HIS A 691 -6.14 8.87 -28.15
CA HIS A 691 -5.74 9.01 -26.74
C HIS A 691 -4.31 8.51 -26.55
N VAL A 692 -3.52 9.27 -25.81
CA VAL A 692 -2.11 9.00 -25.51
C VAL A 692 -1.79 9.42 -24.08
N LEU A 693 -0.71 8.88 -23.51
CA LEU A 693 -0.10 9.44 -22.31
C LEU A 693 0.98 10.46 -22.70
N VAL A 694 1.01 11.57 -21.98
CA VAL A 694 1.97 12.66 -22.14
C VAL A 694 2.88 12.67 -20.92
N ASP A 695 4.18 12.51 -21.18
CA ASP A 695 5.26 12.35 -20.19
C ASP A 695 5.03 11.18 -19.21
N GLY A 696 4.14 10.25 -19.56
CA GLY A 696 3.64 9.20 -18.67
C GLY A 696 2.85 9.71 -17.45
N LEU A 697 2.51 11.01 -17.41
CA LEU A 697 1.89 11.68 -16.26
C LEU A 697 0.44 12.12 -16.54
N PHE A 698 0.17 12.60 -17.76
CA PHE A 698 -1.12 13.18 -18.12
C PHE A 698 -1.76 12.44 -19.29
N ASN A 699 -3.09 12.41 -19.33
CA ASN A 699 -3.78 12.01 -20.55
C ASN A 699 -3.73 13.14 -21.58
N GLY A 700 -3.49 12.77 -22.84
CA GLY A 700 -3.55 13.66 -23.98
C GLY A 700 -4.25 13.05 -25.18
N TRP A 701 -4.47 13.87 -26.21
CA TRP A 701 -5.08 13.46 -27.47
C TRP A 701 -4.35 14.06 -28.65
N ILE A 702 -3.96 13.21 -29.61
CA ILE A 702 -3.43 13.61 -30.91
C ILE A 702 -4.60 13.86 -31.87
N GLY A 703 -4.52 14.96 -32.62
CA GLY A 703 -5.53 15.38 -33.60
C GLY A 703 -6.65 16.23 -33.01
N LEU A 704 -6.57 16.55 -31.71
CA LEU A 704 -7.53 17.42 -31.02
C LEU A 704 -7.00 18.86 -30.99
N SER A 705 -7.79 19.81 -31.50
CA SER A 705 -7.45 21.23 -31.41
C SER A 705 -7.78 21.80 -30.03
N ALA A 706 -7.08 22.87 -29.62
CA ALA A 706 -7.37 23.57 -28.36
C ALA A 706 -8.83 24.06 -28.26
N GLU A 707 -9.47 24.44 -29.39
CA GLU A 707 -10.88 24.82 -29.44
C GLU A 707 -11.82 23.66 -29.06
N SER A 708 -11.36 22.43 -29.27
CA SER A 708 -12.11 21.21 -28.96
C SER A 708 -11.87 20.70 -27.54
N ALA A 709 -11.11 21.42 -26.70
CA ALA A 709 -10.81 21.05 -25.31
C ALA A 709 -12.06 20.68 -24.48
N ASN A 710 -13.18 21.37 -24.72
CA ASN A 710 -14.46 21.13 -24.04
C ASN A 710 -15.10 19.77 -24.36
N SER A 711 -14.55 19.02 -25.31
CA SER A 711 -15.01 17.68 -25.67
C SER A 711 -14.37 16.56 -24.83
N ILE A 712 -13.41 16.90 -23.97
CA ILE A 712 -12.81 15.96 -23.01
C ILE A 712 -13.84 15.67 -21.90
N VAL A 713 -14.33 14.44 -21.85
CA VAL A 713 -15.40 14.02 -20.93
C VAL A 713 -14.97 12.81 -20.12
N TYR A 714 -15.09 12.91 -18.80
CA TYR A 714 -14.99 11.76 -17.90
C TYR A 714 -16.25 10.91 -18.01
N ARG A 715 -16.17 9.75 -18.68
CA ARG A 715 -17.32 8.86 -18.94
C ARG A 715 -18.10 8.50 -17.67
N PRO A 716 -17.46 8.16 -16.53
CA PRO A 716 -18.16 7.80 -15.30
C PRO A 716 -18.95 8.94 -14.65
N SER A 717 -18.71 10.21 -15.03
CA SER A 717 -19.37 11.38 -14.42
C SER A 717 -20.91 11.34 -14.52
N SER A 718 -21.45 10.72 -15.57
CA SER A 718 -22.90 10.53 -15.75
C SER A 718 -23.47 9.52 -14.76
N LEU A 719 -22.81 8.36 -14.60
CA LEU A 719 -23.19 7.31 -13.65
C LEU A 719 -23.06 7.79 -12.21
N ILE A 720 -22.01 8.55 -11.89
CA ILE A 720 -21.82 9.18 -10.57
C ILE A 720 -22.99 10.14 -10.29
N ARG A 721 -23.34 11.03 -11.22
CA ARG A 721 -24.48 11.94 -11.07
C ARG A 721 -25.81 11.19 -10.88
N VAL A 722 -26.06 10.15 -11.66
CA VAL A 722 -27.27 9.30 -11.50
C VAL A 722 -27.28 8.64 -10.12
N SER A 723 -26.14 8.17 -9.62
CA SER A 723 -26.05 7.53 -8.30
C SER A 723 -26.44 8.47 -7.16
N TYR A 724 -26.11 9.76 -7.26
CA TYR A 724 -26.50 10.80 -6.30
C TYR A 724 -28.01 11.01 -6.31
N ILE A 725 -28.61 11.11 -7.50
CA ILE A 725 -30.07 11.28 -7.67
C ILE A 725 -30.82 10.06 -7.12
N VAL A 726 -30.38 8.84 -7.46
CA VAL A 726 -30.98 7.59 -6.99
C VAL A 726 -30.90 7.47 -5.47
N SER A 727 -29.77 7.84 -4.87
CA SER A 727 -29.61 7.82 -3.41
C SER A 727 -30.52 8.82 -2.73
N ALA A 728 -30.56 10.07 -3.21
CA ALA A 728 -31.43 11.11 -2.68
C ALA A 728 -32.91 10.71 -2.78
N ALA A 729 -33.33 10.19 -3.93
CA ALA A 729 -34.70 9.70 -4.14
C ALA A 729 -35.03 8.53 -3.20
N SER A 730 -34.10 7.60 -3.00
CA SER A 730 -34.28 6.45 -2.10
C SER A 730 -34.44 6.88 -0.65
N VAL A 731 -33.60 7.79 -0.17
CA VAL A 731 -33.71 8.37 1.18
C VAL A 731 -35.01 9.13 1.35
N ALA A 732 -35.43 9.90 0.35
CA ALA A 732 -36.71 10.63 0.38
C ALA A 732 -37.90 9.67 0.44
N LEU A 733 -37.90 8.59 -0.34
CA LEU A 733 -38.95 7.57 -0.34
C LEU A 733 -39.02 6.83 1.00
N VAL A 734 -37.88 6.44 1.58
CA VAL A 734 -37.84 5.80 2.91
C VAL A 734 -38.35 6.76 3.99
N SER A 735 -37.90 8.01 3.95
CA SER A 735 -38.34 9.04 4.90
C SER A 735 -39.85 9.28 4.77
N ALA A 736 -40.39 9.36 3.56
CA ALA A 736 -41.81 9.47 3.31
C ALA A 736 -42.58 8.24 3.82
N ALA A 737 -42.07 7.03 3.60
CA ALA A 737 -42.69 5.80 4.09
C ALA A 737 -42.73 5.71 5.63
N VAL A 738 -41.72 6.25 6.32
CA VAL A 738 -41.67 6.31 7.79
C VAL A 738 -42.56 7.42 8.35
N VAL A 739 -42.55 8.61 7.73
CA VAL A 739 -43.23 9.81 8.24
C VAL A 739 -44.72 9.85 7.85
N ALA A 740 -45.10 9.37 6.67
CA ALA A 740 -46.48 9.43 6.18
C ALA A 740 -47.49 8.71 7.10
N PRO A 741 -47.23 7.51 7.66
CA PRO A 741 -48.12 6.87 8.62
C PRO A 741 -48.27 7.68 9.92
N TRP A 742 -47.21 8.34 10.38
CA TRP A 742 -47.24 9.20 11.56
C TRP A 742 -48.06 10.47 11.29
N LEU A 743 -47.80 11.17 10.19
CA LEU A 743 -48.57 12.34 9.76
C LEU A 743 -50.05 12.00 9.57
N TRP A 744 -50.35 10.86 8.94
CA TRP A 744 -51.73 10.39 8.77
C TRP A 744 -52.44 10.15 10.11
N ARG A 745 -51.74 9.56 11.10
CA ARG A 745 -52.27 9.39 12.47
C ARG A 745 -52.53 10.74 13.14
N VAL A 746 -51.61 11.70 13.02
CA VAL A 746 -51.76 13.05 13.60
C VAL A 746 -52.93 13.80 12.97
N VAL A 747 -53.05 13.79 11.64
CA VAL A 747 -54.16 14.42 10.91
C VAL A 747 -55.49 13.76 11.26
N ARG A 748 -55.54 12.42 11.34
CA ARG A 748 -56.75 11.68 11.74
C ARG A 748 -57.18 12.02 13.16
N ARG A 749 -56.23 12.14 14.11
CA ARG A 749 -56.51 12.59 15.49
C ARG A 749 -57.06 14.02 15.52
N LYS A 750 -56.46 14.96 14.78
CA LYS A 750 -56.97 16.34 14.69
C LYS A 750 -58.36 16.41 14.05
N ARG A 751 -58.67 15.58 13.05
CA ARG A 751 -60.00 15.51 12.43
C ARG A 751 -61.05 14.92 13.37
N LEU A 752 -60.71 13.91 14.18
CA LEU A 752 -61.60 13.39 15.21
C LEU A 752 -61.86 14.43 16.31
N ALA A 753 -60.83 15.12 16.78
CA ALA A 753 -60.94 16.15 17.82
C ALA A 753 -61.71 17.42 17.38
N ARG A 754 -61.90 17.66 16.08
CA ARG A 754 -62.76 18.73 15.54
C ARG A 754 -64.23 18.30 15.34
N ARG A 755 -64.51 17.00 15.41
CA ARG A 755 -65.87 16.43 15.25
C ARG A 755 -66.55 16.13 16.59
N LEU A 756 -65.75 16.01 17.66
CA LEU A 756 -66.18 16.09 19.06
C LEU A 756 -66.18 17.55 19.47
#